data_AF-A0A9P0MX33-F1
#
_entry.id   AF-A0A9P0MX33-F1
#
_cell.length_a   1.000
_cell.length_b   1.000
_cell.length_c   1.000
_cell.angle_alpha   90.00
_cell.angle_beta   90.00
_cell.angle_gamma   90.00
#
_symmetry.space_group_name_H-M   'P 1'
#
loop_
_entity.id
_entity.type
_entity.pdbx_description
1 polymer ?
#
loop_
_entity_poly.entity_id
_entity_poly.type
_entity_poly.pdbx_seq_one_letter_code
_entity_poly.pdbx_strand_id
1 'polypeptide(L)'
;MPQTGATRRQKFLKSEKSKTKLKGKNKELPKGTNVTKTNFKVKKIVLREQLKKHGETEALSTRKLNIKELLSRLNHFNTHSRTDALNGIKELIEFHPEVLETNLGELVHGVTPLVLNIEKVVRHESLKTLHVILSKANIERIDPFFDIMCTYLRSAMTHIDGRIQEDSLLFLDTLLLCTPVKVAQDFHKIIPNFLDMISKLRIDSKPGRTLTVNLGSQITSVKWRVKVLHRLKDYLQEFVKYNKIQDYEGPVANTTKIFDASKMNHYSLFNPSYIQKCPLSCFSSKNLQETVPLDEVEKFREYTDTLMPLLFETWLEVCPNVSSEKNIETVVSEDAAALLNHTLDVISLIWSLVKHFNIKSSSSNIQHTFSQKYRQPYLQHFVNAFPYVTNIKTKQRNVTSSEFENTITDPKLVAQNLVICELFILLNPNINVKIQNKDVVSVLKYIEKTFNKNTQVEINDIIIKILHTIFSNEVNNWTRTISVMNDLFQKIVWAYFNKELSSSFRQKIFSLLCKIALNEKLSHFHDCDAYNTWVKNLPDILLEKTVSVQTVDILHKFAVRNNHTFNMVVRPKLLEIVQNLPDIIISDVDSNQSSYYKLFSLLYYVKKWDDETLNLLRDQIINSVYKSDYNNYIFETLKLKSGEI
;
A
#
# COMPACT_ATOMS: atom_id res chain seq x y z
N MET A 1 11.70 74.75 -90.18
CA MET A 1 11.06 75.46 -89.05
C MET A 1 10.53 74.42 -88.07
N PRO A 2 11.03 74.35 -86.82
CA PRO A 2 10.59 73.34 -85.86
C PRO A 2 9.23 73.72 -85.26
N GLN A 3 8.27 72.79 -85.33
CA GLN A 3 6.95 72.93 -84.72
C GLN A 3 7.10 72.99 -83.19
N THR A 4 6.71 74.10 -82.59
CA THR A 4 6.66 74.27 -81.14
C THR A 4 5.66 73.28 -80.54
N GLY A 5 6.15 72.32 -79.76
CA GLY A 5 5.32 71.35 -79.05
C GLY A 5 4.37 72.05 -78.07
N ALA A 6 3.17 71.49 -77.90
CA ALA A 6 2.14 72.04 -77.02
C ALA A 6 2.69 72.38 -75.62
N THR A 7 2.41 73.59 -75.14
CA THR A 7 2.89 74.07 -73.83
C THR A 7 2.30 73.23 -72.69
N ARG A 8 2.98 73.20 -71.53
CA ARG A 8 2.54 72.43 -70.35
C ARG A 8 1.08 72.72 -69.96
N ARG A 9 0.64 73.98 -70.10
CA ARG A 9 -0.75 74.42 -69.86
C ARG A 9 -1.73 73.82 -70.88
N GLN A 10 -1.37 73.73 -72.16
CA GLN A 10 -2.19 73.11 -73.19
C GLN A 10 -2.31 71.59 -72.99
N LYS A 11 -1.23 70.93 -72.54
CA LYS A 11 -1.26 69.50 -72.18
C LYS A 11 -2.19 69.24 -70.98
N PHE A 12 -2.12 70.11 -69.96
CA PHE A 12 -3.01 70.04 -68.79
C PHE A 12 -4.49 70.19 -69.17
N LEU A 13 -4.82 71.22 -69.97
CA LEU A 13 -6.20 71.43 -70.44
C LEU A 13 -6.72 70.27 -71.31
N LYS A 14 -5.85 69.62 -72.10
CA LYS A 14 -6.21 68.42 -72.85
C LYS A 14 -6.46 67.20 -71.95
N SER A 15 -5.65 67.02 -70.89
CA SER A 15 -5.88 65.93 -69.92
C SER A 15 -7.14 66.14 -69.09
N GLU A 16 -7.45 67.38 -68.71
CA GLU A 16 -8.63 67.73 -67.91
C GLU A 16 -9.94 67.42 -68.64
N LYS A 17 -9.94 67.55 -69.98
CA LYS A 17 -11.10 67.25 -70.84
C LYS A 17 -11.03 65.87 -71.50
N SER A 18 -10.08 65.02 -71.10
CA SER A 18 -9.93 63.70 -71.70
C SER A 18 -11.05 62.76 -71.26
N LYS A 19 -11.93 62.40 -72.21
CA LYS A 19 -12.98 61.39 -71.98
C LYS A 19 -12.35 60.01 -72.08
N THR A 20 -12.63 59.14 -71.10
CA THR A 20 -12.19 57.74 -71.13
C THR A 20 -12.86 57.03 -72.32
N LYS A 21 -12.06 56.31 -73.13
CA LYS A 21 -12.57 55.59 -74.31
C LYS A 21 -13.60 54.54 -73.87
N LEU A 22 -14.73 54.46 -74.60
CA LEU A 22 -15.72 53.39 -74.45
C LEU A 22 -15.04 52.03 -74.67
N LYS A 23 -15.00 51.20 -73.63
CA LYS A 23 -14.57 49.79 -73.75
C LYS A 23 -15.80 48.98 -74.16
N GLY A 24 -15.68 48.22 -75.25
CA GLY A 24 -16.78 47.55 -75.94
C GLY A 24 -17.58 46.53 -75.12
N LYS A 25 -18.75 46.18 -75.69
CA LYS A 25 -19.87 45.31 -75.24
C LYS A 25 -19.60 44.48 -73.97
N ASN A 26 -20.44 44.72 -72.95
CA ASN A 26 -20.59 44.02 -71.65
C ASN A 26 -19.94 44.65 -70.41
N LYS A 27 -19.65 45.96 -70.41
CA LYS A 27 -19.35 46.70 -69.18
C LYS A 27 -20.27 47.92 -69.05
N GLU A 28 -20.89 48.07 -67.89
CA GLU A 28 -21.76 49.20 -67.57
C GLU A 28 -21.05 50.53 -67.86
N LEU A 29 -21.78 51.49 -68.44
CA LEU A 29 -21.26 52.81 -68.77
C LEU A 29 -20.71 53.47 -67.49
N PRO A 30 -19.48 54.03 -67.52
CA PRO A 30 -18.95 54.73 -66.36
C PRO A 30 -19.87 55.91 -66.00
N LYS A 31 -20.22 56.01 -64.71
CA LYS A 31 -21.05 57.11 -64.17
C LYS A 31 -20.45 58.46 -64.57
N GLY A 32 -21.30 59.43 -64.88
CA GLY A 32 -20.88 60.77 -65.31
C GLY A 32 -19.86 61.39 -64.35
N THR A 33 -18.95 62.22 -64.88
CA THR A 33 -17.86 62.86 -64.13
C THR A 33 -18.34 63.73 -62.96
N ASN A 34 -19.61 64.11 -62.95
CA ASN A 34 -20.23 65.01 -61.98
C ASN A 34 -20.97 64.23 -60.88
N VAL A 35 -20.88 62.89 -60.88
CA VAL A 35 -21.56 62.03 -59.91
C VAL A 35 -20.75 61.99 -58.61
N THR A 36 -21.24 62.70 -57.60
CA THR A 36 -20.73 62.61 -56.24
C THR A 36 -20.92 61.20 -55.70
N LYS A 37 -19.82 60.51 -55.38
CA LYS A 37 -19.87 59.17 -54.77
C LYS A 37 -20.21 59.30 -53.28
N THR A 38 -21.47 59.06 -52.92
CA THR A 38 -21.97 59.08 -51.53
C THR A 38 -21.65 57.81 -50.73
N ASN A 39 -20.89 56.87 -51.29
CA ASN A 39 -20.48 55.66 -50.60
C ASN A 39 -19.24 55.94 -49.72
N PHE A 40 -19.48 56.30 -48.47
CA PHE A 40 -18.43 56.34 -47.44
C PHE A 40 -18.58 55.13 -46.51
N LYS A 41 -17.45 54.53 -46.11
CA LYS A 41 -17.41 53.42 -45.14
C LYS A 41 -16.87 53.95 -43.82
N VAL A 42 -17.73 54.07 -42.82
CA VAL A 42 -17.32 54.38 -41.45
C VAL A 42 -17.06 53.06 -40.72
N LYS A 43 -15.85 52.88 -40.18
CA LYS A 43 -15.53 51.76 -39.28
C LYS A 43 -15.50 52.28 -37.85
N LYS A 44 -16.24 51.61 -36.95
CA LYS A 44 -16.24 51.94 -35.52
C LYS A 44 -14.88 51.64 -34.92
N ILE A 45 -14.32 52.58 -34.16
CA ILE A 45 -13.12 52.35 -33.34
C ILE A 45 -13.56 51.52 -32.14
N VAL A 46 -13.04 50.29 -32.04
CA VAL A 46 -13.25 49.42 -30.87
C VAL A 46 -12.08 49.63 -29.91
N LEU A 47 -12.33 50.40 -28.85
CA LEU A 47 -11.38 50.51 -27.74
C LEU A 47 -11.39 49.19 -26.96
N ARG A 48 -10.20 48.66 -26.67
CA ARG A 48 -10.08 47.50 -25.77
C ARG A 48 -10.47 47.96 -24.36
N GLU A 49 -11.44 47.29 -23.75
CA GLU A 49 -11.84 47.54 -22.37
C GLU A 49 -10.66 47.22 -21.44
N GLN A 50 -10.17 48.19 -20.67
CA GLN A 50 -8.95 48.04 -19.88
C GLN A 50 -9.23 47.62 -18.43
N LEU A 51 -10.37 47.98 -17.84
CA LEU A 51 -10.78 47.61 -16.47
C LEU A 51 -12.31 47.57 -16.39
N LYS A 52 -12.90 46.41 -16.05
CA LYS A 52 -14.33 46.29 -15.74
C LYS A 52 -14.55 46.61 -14.26
N LYS A 53 -15.66 47.28 -13.93
CA LYS A 53 -16.12 47.35 -12.54
C LYS A 53 -16.73 45.99 -12.19
N HIS A 54 -16.23 45.37 -11.12
CA HIS A 54 -16.81 44.14 -10.59
C HIS A 54 -18.20 44.39 -10.02
N GLY A 55 -19.08 43.40 -10.13
CA GLY A 55 -20.40 43.43 -9.50
C GLY A 55 -20.29 43.28 -7.97
N GLU A 56 -21.26 43.79 -7.23
CA GLU A 56 -21.25 43.73 -5.74
C GLU A 56 -21.27 42.30 -5.18
N THR A 57 -21.73 41.32 -5.97
CA THR A 57 -21.84 39.90 -5.59
C THR A 57 -20.74 39.03 -6.20
N GLU A 58 -19.74 39.61 -6.87
CA GLU A 58 -18.66 38.85 -7.50
C GLU A 58 -17.64 38.40 -6.45
N ALA A 59 -17.27 37.12 -6.46
CA ALA A 59 -16.23 36.60 -5.58
C ALA A 59 -14.86 37.14 -6.01
N LEU A 60 -14.20 37.86 -5.11
CA LEU A 60 -12.93 38.55 -5.37
C LEU A 60 -11.88 38.17 -4.34
N SER A 61 -10.63 38.06 -4.79
CA SER A 61 -9.46 37.99 -3.90
C SER A 61 -9.18 39.33 -3.20
N THR A 62 -8.29 39.36 -2.22
CA THR A 62 -7.81 40.58 -1.53
C THR A 62 -7.33 41.66 -2.51
N ARG A 63 -6.79 41.24 -3.66
CA ARG A 63 -6.34 42.15 -4.73
C ARG A 63 -7.44 42.56 -5.72
N LYS A 64 -8.71 42.27 -5.39
CA LYS A 64 -9.91 42.56 -6.20
C LYS A 64 -9.87 41.94 -7.58
N LEU A 65 -9.39 40.70 -7.68
CA LEU A 65 -9.38 39.92 -8.93
C LEU A 65 -10.36 38.76 -8.81
N ASN A 66 -11.13 38.53 -9.87
CA ASN A 66 -12.01 37.37 -10.00
C ASN A 66 -11.24 36.12 -10.48
N ILE A 67 -11.92 34.97 -10.49
CA ILE A 67 -11.30 33.70 -10.85
C ILE A 67 -10.74 33.66 -12.28
N LYS A 68 -11.43 34.27 -13.25
CA LYS A 68 -11.01 34.29 -14.66
C LYS A 68 -9.75 35.13 -14.87
N GLU A 69 -9.66 36.25 -14.19
CA GLU A 69 -8.47 37.10 -14.19
C GLU A 69 -7.28 36.41 -13.54
N LEU A 70 -7.49 35.71 -12.42
CA LEU A 70 -6.45 34.92 -11.76
C LEU A 70 -5.95 33.80 -12.68
N LEU A 71 -6.85 33.03 -13.29
CA LEU A 71 -6.50 31.96 -14.25
C LEU A 71 -5.70 32.51 -15.44
N SER A 72 -6.07 33.69 -15.96
CA SER A 72 -5.33 34.33 -17.07
C SER A 72 -3.87 34.66 -16.69
N ARG A 73 -3.63 35.01 -15.42
CA ARG A 73 -2.31 35.39 -14.91
C ARG A 73 -1.39 34.20 -14.63
N LEU A 74 -1.93 32.97 -14.58
CA LEU A 74 -1.12 31.75 -14.42
C LEU A 74 -0.12 31.54 -15.56
N ASN A 75 -0.41 32.07 -16.76
CA ASN A 75 0.46 32.00 -17.93
C ASN A 75 1.31 33.26 -18.14
N HIS A 76 1.33 34.18 -17.18
CA HIS A 76 2.09 35.42 -17.30
C HIS A 76 3.61 35.15 -17.22
N PHE A 77 4.42 35.85 -18.02
CA PHE A 77 5.88 35.64 -18.05
C PHE A 77 6.54 35.94 -16.69
N ASN A 78 6.04 36.93 -15.95
CA ASN A 78 6.54 37.27 -14.62
C ASN A 78 6.16 36.18 -13.58
N THR A 79 7.18 35.62 -12.94
CA THR A 79 7.07 34.63 -11.85
C THR A 79 6.21 35.13 -10.70
N HIS A 80 6.41 36.39 -10.26
CA HIS A 80 5.64 36.95 -9.15
C HIS A 80 4.14 37.05 -9.47
N SER A 81 3.79 37.43 -10.70
CA SER A 81 2.41 37.50 -11.14
C SER A 81 1.72 36.12 -11.13
N ARG A 82 2.47 35.05 -11.45
CA ARG A 82 1.97 33.67 -11.40
C ARG A 82 1.77 33.19 -9.97
N THR A 83 2.75 33.41 -9.09
CA THR A 83 2.65 33.01 -7.68
C THR A 83 1.56 33.80 -6.95
N ASP A 84 1.40 35.09 -7.25
CA ASP A 84 0.33 35.90 -6.68
C ASP A 84 -1.04 35.44 -7.17
N ALA A 85 -1.16 35.03 -8.43
CA ALA A 85 -2.39 34.47 -8.96
C ALA A 85 -2.75 33.14 -8.26
N LEU A 86 -1.77 32.25 -8.04
CA LEU A 86 -1.95 31.02 -7.28
C LEU A 86 -2.39 31.28 -5.83
N ASN A 87 -1.77 32.25 -5.17
CA ASN A 87 -2.18 32.68 -3.84
C ASN A 87 -3.60 33.23 -3.82
N GLY A 88 -3.95 34.08 -4.80
CA GLY A 88 -5.31 34.59 -4.95
C GLY A 88 -6.34 33.50 -5.21
N ILE A 89 -5.99 32.43 -5.94
CA ILE A 89 -6.88 31.27 -6.14
C ILE A 89 -7.15 30.55 -4.82
N LYS A 90 -6.10 30.24 -4.04
CA LYS A 90 -6.27 29.57 -2.74
C LYS A 90 -7.12 30.40 -1.79
N GLU A 91 -6.84 31.69 -1.72
CA GLU A 91 -7.57 32.65 -0.89
C GLU A 91 -9.06 32.69 -1.27
N LEU A 92 -9.35 32.75 -2.57
CA LEU A 92 -10.71 32.83 -3.08
C LEU A 92 -11.48 31.52 -2.84
N ILE A 93 -10.83 30.36 -2.95
CA ILE A 93 -11.42 29.06 -2.56
C ILE A 93 -11.70 28.98 -1.05
N GLU A 94 -10.91 29.68 -0.23
CA GLU A 94 -11.09 29.71 1.23
C GLU A 94 -12.25 30.59 1.67
N PHE A 95 -12.39 31.78 1.08
CA PHE A 95 -13.48 32.70 1.40
C PHE A 95 -14.79 32.40 0.65
N HIS A 96 -14.72 31.81 -0.55
CA HIS A 96 -15.85 31.56 -1.44
C HIS A 96 -15.81 30.12 -2.01
N PRO A 97 -16.18 29.09 -1.21
CA PRO A 97 -16.15 27.69 -1.64
C PRO A 97 -16.96 27.40 -2.90
N GLU A 98 -18.02 28.17 -3.17
CA GLU A 98 -18.86 28.07 -4.37
C GLU A 98 -18.07 28.24 -5.69
N VAL A 99 -16.96 28.97 -5.64
CA VAL A 99 -16.12 29.19 -6.82
C VAL A 99 -15.37 27.93 -7.22
N LEU A 100 -14.95 27.13 -6.23
CA LEU A 100 -14.32 25.84 -6.48
C LEU A 100 -15.32 24.91 -7.18
N GLU A 101 -16.56 24.84 -6.68
CA GLU A 101 -17.59 23.98 -7.26
C GLU A 101 -17.91 24.33 -8.71
N THR A 102 -17.99 25.62 -9.03
CA THR A 102 -18.39 26.10 -10.35
C THR A 102 -17.24 26.03 -11.38
N ASN A 103 -15.98 26.12 -10.93
CA ASN A 103 -14.82 26.27 -11.81
C ASN A 103 -13.77 25.17 -11.63
N LEU A 104 -14.11 24.03 -11.01
CA LEU A 104 -13.16 22.95 -10.70
C LEU A 104 -12.33 22.52 -11.92
N GLY A 105 -12.99 22.31 -13.07
CA GLY A 105 -12.30 21.91 -14.30
C GLY A 105 -11.28 22.96 -14.76
N GLU A 106 -11.68 24.24 -14.84
CA GLU A 106 -10.78 25.33 -15.24
C GLU A 106 -9.61 25.50 -14.27
N LEU A 107 -9.86 25.31 -12.97
CA LEU A 107 -8.85 25.36 -11.92
C LEU A 107 -7.82 24.24 -12.08
N VAL A 108 -8.26 23.00 -12.24
CA VAL A 108 -7.35 21.86 -12.45
C VAL A 108 -6.58 22.03 -13.76
N HIS A 109 -7.26 22.35 -14.86
CA HIS A 109 -6.62 22.58 -16.16
C HIS A 109 -5.62 23.75 -16.16
N GLY A 110 -5.87 24.80 -15.36
CA GLY A 110 -5.00 25.96 -15.26
C GLY A 110 -3.79 25.75 -14.33
N VAL A 111 -3.98 25.07 -13.20
CA VAL A 111 -2.95 24.94 -12.16
C VAL A 111 -2.03 23.75 -12.40
N THR A 112 -2.56 22.59 -12.83
CA THR A 112 -1.77 21.36 -13.02
C THR A 112 -0.56 21.52 -13.94
N PRO A 113 -0.65 22.22 -15.11
CA PRO A 113 0.51 22.39 -15.99
C PRO A 113 1.70 23.13 -15.34
N LEU A 114 1.45 23.94 -14.32
CA LEU A 114 2.49 24.69 -13.61
C LEU A 114 3.41 23.81 -12.76
N VAL A 115 3.07 22.55 -12.55
CA VAL A 115 4.00 21.57 -11.94
C VAL A 115 5.24 21.36 -12.81
N LEU A 116 5.15 21.58 -14.12
CA LEU A 116 6.29 21.52 -15.05
C LEU A 116 7.03 22.86 -15.20
N ASN A 117 6.73 23.86 -14.37
CA ASN A 117 7.33 25.17 -14.54
C ASN A 117 8.84 25.16 -14.29
N ILE A 118 9.60 26.00 -15.00
CA ILE A 118 11.05 26.13 -14.83
C ILE A 118 11.37 26.66 -13.41
N GLU A 119 10.54 27.56 -12.89
CA GLU A 119 10.74 28.21 -11.60
C GLU A 119 10.24 27.36 -10.43
N LYS A 120 11.15 27.02 -9.49
CA LYS A 120 10.82 26.21 -8.30
C LYS A 120 9.68 26.79 -7.48
N VAL A 121 9.67 28.12 -7.29
CA VAL A 121 8.66 28.82 -6.49
C VAL A 121 7.26 28.62 -7.09
N VAL A 122 7.13 28.68 -8.42
CA VAL A 122 5.85 28.48 -9.11
C VAL A 122 5.39 27.04 -8.98
N ARG A 123 6.30 26.06 -9.13
CA ARG A 123 5.97 24.64 -8.94
C ARG A 123 5.48 24.35 -7.51
N HIS A 124 6.21 24.83 -6.51
CA HIS A 124 5.85 24.60 -5.11
C HIS A 124 4.50 25.26 -4.77
N GLU A 125 4.26 26.46 -5.28
CA GLU A 125 3.00 27.17 -5.05
C GLU A 125 1.82 26.53 -5.82
N SER A 126 2.07 25.96 -7.00
CA SER A 126 1.03 25.22 -7.74
C SER A 126 0.66 23.92 -7.02
N LEU A 127 1.62 23.21 -6.44
CA LEU A 127 1.35 22.01 -5.63
C LEU A 127 0.51 22.32 -4.39
N LYS A 128 0.84 23.39 -3.66
CA LYS A 128 0.01 23.86 -2.54
C LYS A 128 -1.41 24.22 -2.99
N THR A 129 -1.53 24.87 -4.15
CA THR A 129 -2.83 25.24 -4.72
C THR A 129 -3.64 24.01 -5.11
N LEU A 130 -3.01 23.02 -5.75
CA LEU A 130 -3.65 21.72 -6.06
C LEU A 130 -4.08 21.00 -4.78
N HIS A 131 -3.26 20.99 -3.74
CA HIS A 131 -3.65 20.41 -2.46
C HIS A 131 -4.92 21.06 -1.89
N VAL A 132 -5.03 22.39 -1.91
CA VAL A 132 -6.25 23.11 -1.47
C VAL A 132 -7.46 22.76 -2.34
N ILE A 133 -7.29 22.70 -3.67
CA ILE A 133 -8.35 22.32 -4.61
C ILE A 133 -8.85 20.90 -4.33
N LEU A 134 -7.94 19.93 -4.22
CA LEU A 134 -8.26 18.51 -4.09
C LEU A 134 -8.76 18.13 -2.69
N SER A 135 -8.30 18.81 -1.64
CA SER A 135 -8.76 18.57 -0.26
C SER A 135 -10.17 19.10 0.01
N LYS A 136 -10.61 20.13 -0.73
CA LYS A 136 -11.93 20.74 -0.57
C LYS A 136 -12.97 20.24 -1.57
N ALA A 137 -12.56 19.64 -2.68
CA ALA A 137 -13.47 19.07 -3.68
C ALA A 137 -13.92 17.64 -3.32
N ASN A 138 -15.16 17.30 -3.66
CA ASN A 138 -15.64 15.92 -3.53
C ASN A 138 -14.92 15.00 -4.53
N ILE A 139 -14.47 13.83 -4.07
CA ILE A 139 -13.75 12.80 -4.84
C ILE A 139 -14.47 12.45 -6.16
N GLU A 140 -15.80 12.40 -6.17
CA GLU A 140 -16.61 12.08 -7.35
C GLU A 140 -16.49 13.15 -8.45
N ARG A 141 -16.31 14.42 -8.06
CA ARG A 141 -16.14 15.53 -9.00
C ARG A 141 -14.69 15.66 -9.49
N ILE A 142 -13.73 15.12 -8.75
CA ILE A 142 -12.31 15.09 -9.14
C ILE A 142 -12.07 14.04 -10.23
N ASP A 143 -12.82 12.94 -10.21
CA ASP A 143 -12.62 11.78 -11.09
C ASP A 143 -12.45 12.13 -12.59
N PRO A 144 -13.30 12.97 -13.21
CA PRO A 144 -13.16 13.31 -14.63
C PRO A 144 -11.85 14.03 -14.98
N PHE A 145 -11.18 14.63 -13.99
CA PHE A 145 -9.95 15.40 -14.15
C PHE A 145 -8.73 14.65 -13.62
N PHE A 146 -8.86 13.41 -13.14
CA PHE A 146 -7.73 12.66 -12.62
C PHE A 146 -6.70 12.32 -13.71
N ASP A 147 -7.16 11.92 -14.90
CA ASP A 147 -6.28 11.51 -16.01
C ASP A 147 -5.33 12.63 -16.46
N ILE A 148 -5.78 13.90 -16.44
CA ILE A 148 -4.91 15.03 -16.76
C ILE A 148 -3.83 15.22 -15.70
N MET A 149 -4.18 15.15 -14.42
CA MET A 149 -3.22 15.24 -13.32
C MET A 149 -2.20 14.10 -13.37
N CYS A 150 -2.66 12.87 -13.58
CA CYS A 150 -1.80 11.70 -13.74
C CYS A 150 -0.86 11.86 -14.95
N THR A 151 -1.34 12.42 -16.06
CA THR A 151 -0.50 12.67 -17.24
C THR A 151 0.60 13.68 -16.96
N TYR A 152 0.29 14.82 -16.32
CA TYR A 152 1.30 15.79 -15.92
C TYR A 152 2.28 15.24 -14.88
N LEU A 153 1.82 14.40 -13.95
CA LEU A 153 2.69 13.70 -13.00
C LEU A 153 3.70 12.83 -13.76
N ARG A 154 3.24 11.96 -14.65
CA ARG A 154 4.12 11.06 -15.43
C ARG A 154 5.11 11.85 -16.29
N SER A 155 4.67 12.94 -16.90
CA SER A 155 5.57 13.85 -17.62
C SER A 155 6.60 14.53 -16.71
N ALA A 156 6.22 14.89 -15.48
CA ALA A 156 7.15 15.49 -14.51
C ALA A 156 8.20 14.48 -14.02
N MET A 157 7.79 13.24 -13.72
CA MET A 157 8.69 12.16 -13.29
C MET A 157 9.72 11.78 -14.34
N THR A 158 9.38 11.92 -15.63
CA THR A 158 10.26 11.60 -16.78
C THR A 158 10.90 12.84 -17.41
N HIS A 159 10.75 14.02 -16.77
CA HIS A 159 11.22 15.29 -17.32
C HIS A 159 12.76 15.35 -17.43
N ILE A 160 13.31 16.02 -18.45
CA ILE A 160 14.77 16.10 -18.65
C ILE A 160 15.51 16.89 -17.55
N ASP A 161 14.86 17.89 -16.95
CA ASP A 161 15.37 18.64 -15.79
C ASP A 161 15.11 17.87 -14.49
N GLY A 162 16.19 17.42 -13.85
CA GLY A 162 16.13 16.67 -12.59
C GLY A 162 15.46 17.42 -11.43
N ARG A 163 15.41 18.76 -11.46
CA ARG A 163 14.71 19.56 -10.42
C ARG A 163 13.19 19.42 -10.53
N ILE A 164 12.69 19.25 -11.75
CA ILE A 164 11.26 19.00 -12.00
C ILE A 164 10.94 17.55 -11.66
N GLN A 165 11.84 16.60 -11.97
CA GLN A 165 11.70 15.21 -11.52
C GLN A 165 11.64 15.12 -9.99
N GLU A 166 12.50 15.87 -9.28
CA GLU A 166 12.48 15.88 -7.81
C GLU A 166 11.16 16.43 -7.25
N ASP A 167 10.68 17.56 -7.75
CA ASP A 167 9.41 18.15 -7.31
C ASP A 167 8.18 17.32 -7.76
N SER A 168 8.32 16.44 -8.76
CA SER A 168 7.24 15.52 -9.16
C SER A 168 6.87 14.53 -8.06
N LEU A 169 7.81 14.16 -7.19
CA LEU A 169 7.53 13.31 -6.03
C LEU A 169 6.61 14.02 -5.03
N LEU A 170 6.74 15.33 -4.86
CA LEU A 170 5.82 16.12 -4.03
C LEU A 170 4.41 16.19 -4.65
N PHE A 171 4.33 16.15 -5.99
CA PHE A 171 3.05 16.05 -6.67
C PHE A 171 2.39 14.70 -6.42
N LEU A 172 3.15 13.62 -6.50
CA LEU A 172 2.67 12.29 -6.14
C LEU A 172 2.20 12.24 -4.68
N ASP A 173 2.98 12.80 -3.74
CA ASP A 173 2.63 12.88 -2.32
C ASP A 173 1.26 13.58 -2.13
N THR A 174 1.01 14.66 -2.88
CA THR A 174 -0.28 15.38 -2.88
C THR A 174 -1.42 14.51 -3.41
N LEU A 175 -1.21 13.77 -4.51
CA LEU A 175 -2.22 12.90 -5.10
C LEU A 175 -2.51 11.65 -4.25
N LEU A 176 -1.49 11.08 -3.60
CA LEU A 176 -1.65 9.99 -2.64
C LEU A 176 -2.48 10.41 -1.43
N LEU A 177 -2.27 11.63 -0.94
CA LEU A 177 -3.02 12.18 0.19
C LEU A 177 -4.49 12.45 -0.17
N CYS A 178 -4.75 13.09 -1.31
CA CYS A 178 -6.11 13.56 -1.65
C CYS A 178 -6.92 12.55 -2.48
N THR A 179 -6.27 11.71 -3.28
CA THR A 179 -6.91 10.80 -4.25
C THR A 179 -6.30 9.38 -4.25
N PRO A 180 -6.08 8.73 -3.08
CA PRO A 180 -5.31 7.48 -2.97
C PRO A 180 -5.86 6.36 -3.85
N VAL A 181 -7.19 6.21 -3.89
CA VAL A 181 -7.87 5.16 -4.68
C VAL A 181 -7.60 5.30 -6.18
N LYS A 182 -7.63 6.54 -6.70
CA LYS A 182 -7.41 6.80 -8.13
C LYS A 182 -5.95 6.60 -8.53
N VAL A 183 -5.03 7.02 -7.66
CA VAL A 183 -3.59 6.76 -7.82
C VAL A 183 -3.30 5.26 -7.85
N ALA A 184 -3.94 4.48 -6.97
CA ALA A 184 -3.80 3.01 -6.98
C ALA A 184 -4.38 2.36 -8.24
N GLN A 185 -5.49 2.87 -8.81
CA GLN A 185 -6.08 2.35 -10.05
C GLN A 185 -5.14 2.49 -11.26
N ASP A 186 -4.33 3.54 -11.29
CA ASP A 186 -3.33 3.78 -12.34
C ASP A 186 -1.99 3.05 -12.10
N PHE A 187 -2.02 1.94 -11.34
CA PHE A 187 -0.87 1.11 -10.98
C PHE A 187 0.15 0.95 -12.11
N HIS A 188 -0.33 0.36 -13.22
CA HIS A 188 0.46 0.00 -14.39
C HIS A 188 0.95 1.22 -15.21
N LYS A 189 0.34 2.40 -15.04
CA LYS A 189 0.74 3.63 -15.74
C LYS A 189 1.85 4.38 -14.98
N ILE A 190 1.84 4.35 -13.65
CA ILE A 190 2.77 5.14 -12.82
C ILE A 190 4.02 4.33 -12.46
N ILE A 191 3.90 3.03 -12.18
CA ILE A 191 5.04 2.18 -11.73
C ILE A 191 6.26 2.22 -12.67
N PRO A 192 6.14 2.29 -14.01
CA PRO A 192 7.32 2.32 -14.88
C PRO A 192 8.14 3.61 -14.70
N ASN A 193 7.50 4.73 -14.35
CA ASN A 193 8.20 6.01 -14.20
C ASN A 193 9.14 5.99 -12.99
N PHE A 194 8.82 5.23 -11.94
CA PHE A 194 9.75 5.01 -10.82
C PHE A 194 11.03 4.29 -11.28
N LEU A 195 10.91 3.33 -12.21
CA LEU A 195 12.06 2.63 -12.79
C LEU A 195 12.95 3.61 -13.56
N ASP A 196 12.34 4.54 -14.31
CA ASP A 196 13.05 5.60 -15.04
C ASP A 196 13.77 6.61 -14.13
N MET A 197 13.24 6.88 -12.93
CA MET A 197 13.88 7.81 -11.99
C MET A 197 15.13 7.22 -11.32
N ILE A 198 15.19 5.91 -11.11
CA ILE A 198 16.34 5.24 -10.46
C ILE A 198 17.33 4.63 -11.46
N SER A 199 16.98 4.55 -12.74
CA SER A 199 17.80 3.85 -13.73
C SER A 199 17.64 4.36 -15.14
N LYS A 200 18.63 4.12 -16.00
CA LYS A 200 18.64 4.42 -17.44
C LYS A 200 18.74 3.13 -18.23
N LEU A 201 18.20 3.14 -19.45
CA LEU A 201 18.40 2.05 -20.42
C LEU A 201 19.88 1.95 -20.80
N ARG A 202 20.42 0.73 -20.78
CA ARG A 202 21.76 0.44 -21.29
C ARG A 202 21.75 0.57 -22.81
N ILE A 203 22.75 1.26 -23.36
CA ILE A 203 22.94 1.43 -24.81
C ILE A 203 23.79 0.26 -25.38
N ASP A 204 24.42 -0.52 -24.50
CA ASP A 204 25.34 -1.61 -24.88
C ASP A 204 24.61 -2.89 -25.33
N SER A 205 25.36 -3.85 -25.88
CA SER A 205 24.91 -5.10 -26.50
C SER A 205 24.06 -6.04 -25.63
N LYS A 206 23.83 -5.72 -24.34
CA LYS A 206 22.94 -6.46 -23.45
C LYS A 206 21.74 -5.58 -23.08
N PRO A 207 20.50 -5.96 -23.45
CA PRO A 207 19.32 -5.23 -23.03
C PRO A 207 19.21 -5.27 -21.50
N GLY A 208 19.01 -4.10 -20.89
CA GLY A 208 18.93 -3.97 -19.44
C GLY A 208 18.94 -2.51 -18.99
N ARG A 209 18.88 -2.30 -17.68
CA ARG A 209 18.93 -0.97 -17.07
C ARG A 209 20.15 -0.86 -16.16
N THR A 210 20.70 0.34 -16.01
CA THR A 210 21.76 0.69 -15.05
C THR A 210 21.29 1.81 -14.16
N LEU A 211 21.76 1.85 -12.92
CA LEU A 211 21.43 2.93 -12.00
C LEU A 211 21.83 4.31 -12.53
N THR A 212 20.99 5.31 -12.25
CA THR A 212 21.31 6.71 -12.51
C THR A 212 22.36 7.21 -11.52
N VAL A 213 23.30 8.00 -12.04
CA VAL A 213 24.29 8.74 -11.24
C VAL A 213 23.96 10.23 -11.33
N ASN A 214 23.75 10.88 -10.19
CA ASN A 214 23.34 12.28 -10.11
C ASN A 214 24.55 13.24 -10.07
N LEU A 215 25.32 13.28 -11.15
CA LEU A 215 26.58 14.05 -11.22
C LEU A 215 26.42 15.59 -11.19
N GLY A 216 25.19 16.12 -11.30
CA GLY A 216 24.91 17.56 -11.36
C GLY A 216 23.89 18.07 -10.33
N SER A 217 23.53 17.27 -9.32
CA SER A 217 22.51 17.63 -8.33
C SER A 217 23.11 17.99 -6.97
N GLN A 218 22.40 18.78 -6.16
CA GLN A 218 22.80 19.11 -4.79
C GLN A 218 22.70 17.92 -3.82
N ILE A 219 22.06 16.82 -4.24
CA ILE A 219 21.89 15.60 -3.45
C ILE A 219 22.73 14.46 -4.01
N THR A 220 23.16 13.54 -3.16
CA THR A 220 23.89 12.35 -3.59
C THR A 220 22.95 11.36 -4.29
N SER A 221 23.48 10.49 -5.16
CA SER A 221 22.70 9.41 -5.79
C SER A 221 22.00 8.51 -4.75
N VAL A 222 22.66 8.26 -3.60
CA VAL A 222 22.09 7.50 -2.48
C VAL A 222 20.86 8.21 -1.90
N LYS A 223 20.98 9.50 -1.56
CA LYS A 223 19.85 10.28 -1.02
C LYS A 223 18.71 10.43 -2.01
N TRP A 224 19.01 10.56 -3.29
CA TRP A 224 17.99 10.54 -4.35
C TRP A 224 17.22 9.23 -4.35
N ARG A 225 17.91 8.08 -4.36
CA ARG A 225 17.25 6.77 -4.35
C ARG A 225 16.47 6.52 -3.07
N VAL A 226 16.95 6.98 -1.91
CA VAL A 226 16.16 6.98 -0.66
C VAL A 226 14.84 7.71 -0.85
N LYS A 227 14.85 8.93 -1.40
CA LYS A 227 13.62 9.69 -1.67
C LYS A 227 12.67 8.93 -2.61
N VAL A 228 13.19 8.42 -3.73
CA VAL A 228 12.37 7.72 -4.73
C VAL A 228 11.79 6.41 -4.18
N LEU A 229 12.60 5.61 -3.48
CA LEU A 229 12.16 4.33 -2.89
C LEU A 229 11.16 4.53 -1.75
N HIS A 230 11.28 5.60 -0.97
CA HIS A 230 10.28 5.97 0.03
C HIS A 230 8.91 6.23 -0.61
N ARG A 231 8.85 7.03 -1.68
CA ARG A 231 7.58 7.29 -2.39
C ARG A 231 7.06 6.05 -3.10
N LEU A 232 7.96 5.23 -3.63
CA LEU A 232 7.58 3.94 -4.22
C LEU A 232 6.95 3.03 -3.17
N LYS A 233 7.52 2.96 -1.95
CA LYS A 233 6.92 2.22 -0.83
C LYS A 233 5.50 2.74 -0.56
N ASP A 234 5.32 4.04 -0.37
CA ASP A 234 4.01 4.61 -0.01
C ASP A 234 2.97 4.37 -1.12
N TYR A 235 3.40 4.51 -2.38
CA TYR A 235 2.58 4.17 -3.55
C TYR A 235 2.17 2.69 -3.59
N LEU A 236 3.12 1.77 -3.37
CA LEU A 236 2.84 0.33 -3.30
C LEU A 236 1.92 -0.01 -2.12
N GLN A 237 2.07 0.67 -0.98
CA GLN A 237 1.19 0.49 0.18
C GLN A 237 -0.25 0.88 -0.13
N GLU A 238 -0.48 2.00 -0.81
CA GLU A 238 -1.83 2.38 -1.24
C GLU A 238 -2.43 1.36 -2.22
N PHE A 239 -1.64 0.81 -3.14
CA PHE A 239 -2.12 -0.28 -4.00
C PHE A 239 -2.48 -1.55 -3.22
N VAL A 240 -1.69 -1.89 -2.18
CA VAL A 240 -1.95 -3.03 -1.28
C VAL A 240 -3.25 -2.82 -0.49
N LYS A 241 -3.48 -1.61 0.02
CA LYS A 241 -4.71 -1.24 0.75
C LYS A 241 -5.93 -1.29 -0.17
N TYR A 242 -5.82 -0.70 -1.37
CA TYR A 242 -6.90 -0.68 -2.35
C TYR A 242 -7.40 -2.09 -2.71
N ASN A 243 -6.48 -3.04 -2.90
CA ASN A 243 -6.81 -4.43 -3.22
C ASN A 243 -7.09 -5.31 -1.97
N LYS A 244 -7.12 -4.73 -0.77
CA LYS A 244 -7.39 -5.42 0.51
C LYS A 244 -6.52 -6.66 0.75
N ILE A 245 -5.24 -6.58 0.36
CA ILE A 245 -4.35 -7.75 0.36
C ILE A 245 -4.05 -8.25 1.79
N GLN A 246 -4.07 -7.35 2.78
CA GLN A 246 -3.78 -7.69 4.17
C GLN A 246 -4.93 -8.41 4.90
N ASP A 247 -6.16 -8.35 4.37
CA ASP A 247 -7.34 -8.97 4.99
C ASP A 247 -7.39 -10.51 4.80
N TYR A 248 -6.55 -11.06 3.91
CA TYR A 248 -6.52 -12.50 3.61
C TYR A 248 -5.82 -13.35 4.67
N GLU A 249 -5.03 -12.75 5.58
CA GLU A 249 -4.39 -13.44 6.71
C GLU A 249 -5.22 -13.36 8.01
N GLY A 250 -6.44 -12.80 7.94
CA GLY A 250 -7.39 -12.77 9.05
C GLY A 250 -7.82 -14.17 9.50
N PRO A 251 -8.28 -14.33 10.76
CA PRO A 251 -8.82 -15.60 11.24
C PRO A 251 -9.91 -16.07 10.29
N VAL A 252 -9.79 -17.33 9.85
CA VAL A 252 -10.77 -18.06 9.04
C VAL A 252 -12.17 -17.57 9.40
N ALA A 253 -12.86 -16.97 8.42
CA ALA A 253 -14.18 -16.36 8.57
C ALA A 253 -15.03 -17.17 9.57
N ASN A 254 -15.67 -16.49 10.53
CA ASN A 254 -16.51 -17.11 11.56
C ASN A 254 -17.53 -18.08 10.90
N THR A 255 -17.19 -19.37 10.84
CA THR A 255 -18.00 -20.40 10.18
C THR A 255 -19.11 -20.92 11.09
N THR A 256 -19.09 -20.53 12.36
CA THR A 256 -20.09 -20.97 13.34
C THR A 256 -21.38 -20.22 13.13
N LYS A 257 -22.35 -20.88 12.48
CA LYS A 257 -23.72 -20.40 12.36
C LYS A 257 -24.61 -21.14 13.36
N ILE A 258 -25.46 -20.41 14.08
CA ILE A 258 -26.46 -21.00 14.98
C ILE A 258 -27.55 -21.63 14.10
N PHE A 259 -27.83 -22.91 14.33
CA PHE A 259 -28.94 -23.61 13.70
C PHE A 259 -30.23 -23.25 14.45
N ASP A 260 -31.13 -22.54 13.77
CA ASP A 260 -32.46 -22.24 14.28
C ASP A 260 -33.45 -23.22 13.64
N ALA A 261 -33.99 -24.15 14.43
CA ALA A 261 -34.96 -25.15 13.94
C ALA A 261 -36.28 -24.52 13.46
N SER A 262 -36.57 -23.28 13.86
CA SER A 262 -37.78 -22.55 13.47
C SER A 262 -37.66 -21.84 12.11
N LYS A 263 -36.45 -21.80 11.52
CA LYS A 263 -36.17 -21.06 10.27
C LYS A 263 -35.43 -21.90 9.24
N MET A 264 -35.65 -21.58 7.97
CA MET A 264 -34.93 -22.21 6.86
C MET A 264 -33.51 -21.63 6.77
N ASN A 265 -32.53 -22.38 7.29
CA ASN A 265 -31.14 -21.94 7.37
C ASN A 265 -30.42 -22.12 6.01
N HIS A 266 -29.84 -21.04 5.48
CA HIS A 266 -29.09 -21.05 4.21
C HIS A 266 -27.58 -21.13 4.45
N TYR A 267 -26.97 -22.23 4.00
CA TYR A 267 -25.53 -22.48 4.10
C TYR A 267 -24.92 -22.54 2.70
N SER A 268 -23.91 -21.70 2.42
CA SER A 268 -23.21 -21.71 1.14
C SER A 268 -22.39 -23.00 1.02
N LEU A 269 -22.73 -23.87 0.07
CA LEU A 269 -22.02 -25.13 -0.18
C LEU A 269 -20.66 -24.92 -0.86
N PHE A 270 -20.49 -23.82 -1.59
CA PHE A 270 -19.28 -23.53 -2.37
C PHE A 270 -18.55 -22.31 -1.81
N ASN A 271 -17.22 -22.39 -1.78
CA ASN A 271 -16.38 -21.24 -1.49
C ASN A 271 -16.58 -20.19 -2.62
N PRO A 272 -16.90 -18.91 -2.31
CA PRO A 272 -17.08 -17.86 -3.32
C PRO A 272 -15.91 -17.76 -4.30
N SER A 273 -14.69 -18.11 -3.88
CA SER A 273 -13.50 -18.16 -4.72
C SER A 273 -13.64 -19.09 -5.93
N TYR A 274 -14.39 -20.18 -5.80
CA TYR A 274 -14.61 -21.14 -6.89
C TYR A 274 -15.69 -20.71 -7.88
N ILE A 275 -16.47 -19.67 -7.55
CA ILE A 275 -17.54 -19.13 -8.40
C ILE A 275 -17.10 -17.83 -9.09
N GLN A 276 -15.86 -17.36 -8.82
CA GLN A 276 -15.34 -16.13 -9.40
C GLN A 276 -15.23 -16.27 -10.92
N LYS A 277 -15.77 -15.27 -11.66
CA LYS A 277 -15.71 -15.25 -13.13
C LYS A 277 -14.25 -15.29 -13.58
N CYS A 278 -13.85 -16.38 -14.23
CA CYS A 278 -12.54 -16.52 -14.86
C CYS A 278 -12.63 -15.96 -16.30
N PRO A 279 -12.02 -14.80 -16.62
CA PRO A 279 -11.97 -14.31 -17.99
C PRO A 279 -11.03 -15.22 -18.80
N LEU A 280 -11.61 -16.10 -19.62
CA LEU A 280 -10.87 -16.90 -20.59
C LEU A 280 -10.58 -16.03 -21.82
N SER A 281 -9.31 -15.74 -22.11
CA SER A 281 -8.92 -14.88 -23.25
C SER A 281 -8.99 -15.58 -24.63
N CYS A 282 -9.51 -16.81 -24.70
CA CYS A 282 -9.44 -17.64 -25.89
C CYS A 282 -10.42 -17.27 -27.01
N PHE A 283 -11.26 -16.24 -26.85
CA PHE A 283 -12.20 -15.77 -27.87
C PHE A 283 -12.23 -14.24 -27.99
N SER A 284 -11.13 -13.61 -28.42
CA SER A 284 -11.16 -12.20 -28.83
C SER A 284 -11.23 -12.09 -30.36
N SER A 285 -12.40 -11.70 -30.85
CA SER A 285 -12.63 -11.30 -32.25
C SER A 285 -11.85 -10.02 -32.55
N LYS A 286 -11.09 -10.02 -33.65
CA LYS A 286 -10.16 -8.95 -34.05
C LYS A 286 -10.79 -7.56 -34.33
N ASN A 287 -12.09 -7.35 -34.10
CA ASN A 287 -12.83 -6.19 -34.62
C ASN A 287 -13.53 -5.31 -33.56
N LEU A 288 -13.09 -5.31 -32.31
CA LEU A 288 -13.50 -4.28 -31.33
C LEU A 288 -12.24 -3.63 -30.76
N GLN A 289 -12.10 -2.31 -30.93
CA GLN A 289 -11.13 -1.46 -30.23
C GLN A 289 -11.51 -1.31 -28.75
N GLU A 290 -11.81 -2.41 -28.08
CA GLU A 290 -11.91 -2.50 -26.63
C GLU A 290 -10.60 -3.14 -26.15
N THR A 291 -9.86 -2.35 -25.36
CA THR A 291 -8.71 -2.73 -24.52
C THR A 291 -8.46 -4.24 -24.46
N VAL A 292 -7.38 -4.71 -25.09
CA VAL A 292 -6.85 -6.05 -24.82
C VAL A 292 -6.80 -6.19 -23.29
N PRO A 293 -7.47 -7.19 -22.67
CA PRO A 293 -7.42 -7.35 -21.23
C PRO A 293 -5.95 -7.50 -20.85
N LEU A 294 -5.45 -6.52 -20.11
CA LEU A 294 -4.06 -6.48 -19.68
C LEU A 294 -3.82 -7.73 -18.84
N ASP A 295 -2.87 -8.58 -19.24
CA ASP A 295 -2.40 -9.63 -18.34
C ASP A 295 -1.62 -8.96 -17.20
N GLU A 296 -2.32 -8.64 -16.13
CA GLU A 296 -1.77 -7.99 -14.95
C GLU A 296 -0.59 -8.79 -14.37
N VAL A 297 -0.63 -10.12 -14.46
CA VAL A 297 0.40 -11.02 -13.91
C VAL A 297 1.67 -10.93 -14.76
N GLU A 298 1.53 -10.94 -16.09
CA GLU A 298 2.66 -10.77 -17.00
C GLU A 298 3.27 -9.36 -16.88
N LYS A 299 2.45 -8.31 -16.82
CA LYS A 299 2.94 -6.94 -16.60
C LYS A 299 3.63 -6.78 -15.26
N PHE A 300 3.07 -7.33 -14.20
CA PHE A 300 3.73 -7.33 -12.90
C PHE A 300 5.07 -8.07 -12.96
N ARG A 301 5.15 -9.19 -13.68
CA ARG A 301 6.41 -9.91 -13.91
C ARG A 301 7.44 -9.03 -14.62
N GLU A 302 7.08 -8.34 -15.70
CA GLU A 302 7.97 -7.38 -16.39
C GLU A 302 8.53 -6.31 -15.44
N TYR A 303 7.67 -5.75 -14.58
CA TYR A 303 8.09 -4.76 -13.59
C TYR A 303 9.06 -5.36 -12.56
N THR A 304 8.76 -6.54 -12.02
CA THR A 304 9.64 -7.21 -11.04
C THR A 304 10.98 -7.63 -11.64
N ASP A 305 10.97 -8.06 -12.91
CA ASP A 305 12.15 -8.44 -13.69
C ASP A 305 13.11 -7.27 -13.87
N THR A 306 12.58 -6.05 -13.84
CA THR A 306 13.36 -4.81 -13.92
C THR A 306 13.70 -4.25 -12.55
N LEU A 307 12.74 -4.18 -11.62
CA LEU A 307 12.87 -3.52 -10.32
C LEU A 307 13.78 -4.29 -9.35
N MET A 308 13.62 -5.62 -9.25
CA MET A 308 14.40 -6.41 -8.29
C MET A 308 15.92 -6.33 -8.52
N PRO A 309 16.44 -6.48 -9.76
CA PRO A 309 17.86 -6.25 -10.02
C PRO A 309 18.32 -4.84 -9.66
N LEU A 310 17.52 -3.80 -9.94
CA LEU A 310 17.86 -2.42 -9.60
C LEU A 310 17.94 -2.19 -8.09
N LEU A 311 17.05 -2.82 -7.30
CA LEU A 311 17.11 -2.79 -5.84
C LEU A 311 18.39 -3.44 -5.31
N PHE A 312 18.83 -4.55 -5.93
CA PHE A 312 20.08 -5.21 -5.58
C PHE A 312 21.30 -4.37 -5.95
N GLU A 313 21.37 -3.84 -7.17
CA GLU A 313 22.44 -2.93 -7.58
C GLU A 313 22.50 -1.69 -6.66
N THR A 314 21.32 -1.16 -6.28
CA THR A 314 21.22 0.02 -5.40
C THR A 314 21.82 -0.24 -4.03
N TRP A 315 21.58 -1.44 -3.48
CA TRP A 315 22.18 -1.86 -2.22
C TRP A 315 23.68 -2.11 -2.34
N LEU A 316 24.11 -2.77 -3.41
CA LEU A 316 25.54 -3.10 -3.63
C LEU A 316 26.44 -1.89 -3.82
N GLU A 317 25.91 -0.77 -4.32
CA GLU A 317 26.67 0.48 -4.43
C GLU A 317 27.12 1.02 -3.06
N VAL A 318 26.38 0.70 -1.99
CA VAL A 318 26.61 1.26 -0.66
C VAL A 318 27.03 0.19 0.36
N CYS A 319 26.76 -1.08 0.11
CA CYS A 319 27.15 -2.19 0.98
C CYS A 319 28.68 -2.35 1.01
N PRO A 320 29.31 -2.43 2.19
CA PRO A 320 30.75 -2.67 2.29
C PRO A 320 31.13 -4.08 1.78
N ASN A 321 32.31 -4.22 1.20
CA ASN A 321 32.87 -5.50 0.79
C ASN A 321 33.24 -6.33 2.05
N VAL A 322 32.61 -7.48 2.21
CA VAL A 322 32.77 -8.34 3.39
C VAL A 322 34.10 -9.10 3.34
N SER A 323 34.92 -8.99 4.38
CA SER A 323 35.98 -9.96 4.68
C SER A 323 35.36 -11.23 5.26
N SER A 324 35.89 -12.38 4.86
CA SER A 324 35.33 -13.74 4.89
C SER A 324 34.75 -14.32 6.20
N GLU A 325 34.62 -13.55 7.28
CA GLU A 325 34.21 -14.04 8.60
C GLU A 325 32.74 -13.69 8.91
N LYS A 326 31.85 -14.64 8.59
CA LYS A 326 30.41 -14.61 8.93
C LYS A 326 30.22 -14.78 10.44
N ASN A 327 30.33 -13.69 11.21
CA ASN A 327 29.91 -13.53 12.61
C ASN A 327 30.19 -12.11 13.17
N ILE A 328 30.86 -11.24 12.41
CA ILE A 328 31.13 -9.86 12.78
C ILE A 328 29.98 -8.99 12.25
N GLU A 329 29.48 -8.07 13.08
CA GLU A 329 28.46 -7.10 12.68
C GLU A 329 29.00 -6.19 11.58
N THR A 330 28.27 -6.07 10.47
CA THR A 330 28.68 -5.24 9.32
C THR A 330 28.26 -3.80 9.55
N VAL A 331 29.24 -2.91 9.71
CA VAL A 331 28.99 -1.48 9.94
C VAL A 331 28.64 -0.79 8.62
N VAL A 332 27.49 -0.11 8.58
CA VAL A 332 27.03 0.70 7.44
C VAL A 332 26.81 2.16 7.85
N SER A 333 26.83 3.07 6.88
CA SER A 333 26.57 4.49 7.12
C SER A 333 25.08 4.77 7.39
N GLU A 334 24.76 5.94 7.96
CA GLU A 334 23.38 6.37 8.22
C GLU A 334 22.55 6.40 6.92
N ASP A 335 23.09 7.00 5.86
CA ASP A 335 22.45 7.05 4.53
C ASP A 335 22.27 5.64 3.93
N ALA A 336 23.24 4.74 4.14
CA ALA A 336 23.17 3.35 3.67
C ALA A 336 22.05 2.58 4.38
N ALA A 337 21.90 2.76 5.69
CA ALA A 337 20.87 2.10 6.44
C ALA A 337 19.47 2.63 6.11
N ALA A 338 19.32 3.93 5.84
CA ALA A 338 18.05 4.48 5.37
C ALA A 338 17.68 3.85 4.01
N LEU A 339 18.66 3.72 3.11
CA LEU A 339 18.50 3.02 1.84
C LEU A 339 18.12 1.56 2.02
N LEU A 340 18.78 0.84 2.95
CA LEU A 340 18.46 -0.54 3.29
C LEU A 340 16.99 -0.68 3.72
N ASN A 341 16.54 0.19 4.62
CA ASN A 341 15.18 0.18 5.14
C ASN A 341 14.13 0.30 4.01
N HIS A 342 14.25 1.33 3.16
CA HIS A 342 13.31 1.51 2.05
C HIS A 342 13.41 0.41 0.99
N THR A 343 14.61 -0.12 0.75
CA THR A 343 14.81 -1.25 -0.17
C THR A 343 14.08 -2.49 0.31
N LEU A 344 14.23 -2.84 1.60
CA LEU A 344 13.57 -3.99 2.22
C LEU A 344 12.04 -3.82 2.28
N ASP A 345 11.55 -2.61 2.57
CA ASP A 345 10.12 -2.29 2.54
C ASP A 345 9.53 -2.52 1.15
N VAL A 346 10.19 -2.03 0.09
CA VAL A 346 9.75 -2.24 -1.29
C VAL A 346 9.76 -3.72 -1.65
N ILE A 347 10.80 -4.49 -1.30
CA ILE A 347 10.85 -5.94 -1.55
C ILE A 347 9.71 -6.67 -0.81
N SER A 348 9.41 -6.28 0.43
CA SER A 348 8.33 -6.86 1.23
C SER A 348 6.95 -6.60 0.63
N LEU A 349 6.73 -5.41 0.08
CA LEU A 349 5.50 -5.05 -0.64
C LEU A 349 5.40 -5.81 -1.97
N ILE A 350 6.49 -5.92 -2.73
CA ILE A 350 6.54 -6.74 -3.95
C ILE A 350 6.15 -8.19 -3.62
N TRP A 351 6.69 -8.76 -2.54
CA TRP A 351 6.33 -10.11 -2.12
C TRP A 351 4.84 -10.24 -1.74
N SER A 352 4.28 -9.23 -1.07
CA SER A 352 2.84 -9.20 -0.76
C SER A 352 1.99 -9.19 -2.04
N LEU A 353 2.44 -8.48 -3.08
CA LEU A 353 1.82 -8.51 -4.40
C LEU A 353 1.98 -9.87 -5.10
N VAL A 354 3.14 -10.52 -4.98
CA VAL A 354 3.36 -11.88 -5.49
C VAL A 354 2.35 -12.86 -4.86
N LYS A 355 2.14 -12.79 -3.54
CA LYS A 355 1.12 -13.60 -2.84
C LYS A 355 -0.29 -13.31 -3.39
N HIS A 356 -0.64 -12.04 -3.55
CA HIS A 356 -1.95 -11.64 -4.07
C HIS A 356 -2.20 -12.16 -5.49
N PHE A 357 -1.27 -11.96 -6.42
CA PHE A 357 -1.40 -12.46 -7.79
C PHE A 357 -1.39 -13.99 -7.87
N ASN A 358 -0.71 -14.67 -6.94
CA ASN A 358 -0.77 -16.14 -6.84
C ASN A 358 -2.15 -16.64 -6.37
N ILE A 359 -2.83 -15.90 -5.48
CA ILE A 359 -4.21 -16.20 -5.07
C ILE A 359 -5.19 -15.90 -6.21
N LYS A 360 -5.05 -14.73 -6.86
CA LYS A 360 -5.92 -14.29 -7.97
C LYS A 360 -5.79 -15.21 -9.19
N SER A 361 -4.58 -15.69 -9.46
CA SER A 361 -4.23 -16.49 -10.66
C SER A 361 -3.30 -17.65 -10.30
N SER A 362 -3.80 -18.65 -9.58
CA SER A 362 -2.98 -19.78 -9.10
C SER A 362 -2.35 -20.63 -10.21
N SER A 363 -2.87 -20.60 -11.43
CA SER A 363 -2.28 -21.27 -12.60
C SER A 363 -0.95 -20.67 -13.05
N SER A 364 -0.65 -19.42 -12.68
CA SER A 364 0.54 -18.69 -13.14
C SER A 364 1.85 -19.14 -12.51
N ASN A 365 1.80 -19.88 -11.39
CA ASN A 365 2.95 -20.29 -10.57
C ASN A 365 3.91 -19.13 -10.24
N ILE A 366 3.39 -17.89 -10.16
CA ILE A 366 4.21 -16.68 -10.02
C ILE A 366 5.11 -16.74 -8.79
N GLN A 367 4.59 -17.22 -7.66
CA GLN A 367 5.36 -17.33 -6.42
C GLN A 367 6.57 -18.25 -6.58
N HIS A 368 6.40 -19.41 -7.22
CA HIS A 368 7.49 -20.36 -7.45
C HIS A 368 8.55 -19.75 -8.38
N THR A 369 8.14 -19.16 -9.50
CA THR A 369 9.11 -18.55 -10.44
C THR A 369 9.87 -17.38 -9.80
N PHE A 370 9.18 -16.54 -9.02
CA PHE A 370 9.79 -15.42 -8.33
C PHE A 370 10.83 -15.89 -7.31
N SER A 371 10.49 -16.84 -6.43
CA SER A 371 11.43 -17.43 -5.47
C SER A 371 12.63 -18.09 -6.15
N GLN A 372 12.41 -18.84 -7.24
CA GLN A 372 13.50 -19.50 -7.97
C GLN A 372 14.51 -18.50 -8.54
N LYS A 373 14.03 -17.37 -9.06
CA LYS A 373 14.86 -16.34 -9.70
C LYS A 373 15.65 -15.51 -8.69
N TYR A 374 15.02 -15.10 -7.59
CA TYR A 374 15.60 -14.10 -6.68
C TYR A 374 16.22 -14.64 -5.39
N ARG A 375 16.02 -15.93 -5.05
CA ARG A 375 16.59 -16.50 -3.80
C ARG A 375 18.13 -16.41 -3.71
N GLN A 376 18.85 -16.69 -4.80
CA GLN A 376 20.32 -16.72 -4.79
C GLN A 376 20.92 -15.31 -4.77
N PRO A 377 20.49 -14.36 -5.63
CA PRO A 377 20.92 -12.97 -5.51
C PRO A 377 20.62 -12.36 -4.14
N TYR A 378 19.44 -12.64 -3.57
CA TYR A 378 19.09 -12.13 -2.25
C TYR A 378 20.03 -12.64 -1.15
N LEU A 379 20.34 -13.94 -1.16
CA LEU A 379 21.32 -14.54 -0.25
C LEU A 379 22.69 -13.87 -0.39
N GLN A 380 23.15 -13.69 -1.63
CA GLN A 380 24.45 -13.10 -1.92
C GLN A 380 24.58 -11.65 -1.46
N HIS A 381 23.54 -10.85 -1.64
CA HIS A 381 23.61 -9.41 -1.45
C HIS A 381 23.16 -8.94 -0.05
N PHE A 382 22.19 -9.62 0.58
CA PHE A 382 21.69 -9.22 1.90
C PHE A 382 22.15 -10.13 3.03
N VAL A 383 22.15 -11.45 2.82
CA VAL A 383 22.38 -12.42 3.92
C VAL A 383 23.86 -12.68 4.18
N ASN A 384 24.73 -12.57 3.17
CA ASN A 384 26.16 -12.83 3.36
C ASN A 384 26.86 -11.84 4.30
N ALA A 385 26.45 -10.57 4.30
CA ALA A 385 27.00 -9.53 5.17
C ALA A 385 26.13 -9.28 6.42
N PHE A 386 25.07 -10.06 6.61
CA PHE A 386 24.18 -9.95 7.77
C PHE A 386 24.88 -10.48 9.04
N PRO A 387 24.69 -9.85 10.22
CA PRO A 387 23.79 -8.72 10.52
C PRO A 387 24.44 -7.34 10.35
N TYR A 388 23.61 -6.32 10.04
CA TYR A 388 24.06 -4.94 9.82
C TYR A 388 23.89 -4.06 11.05
N VAL A 389 24.80 -3.10 11.26
CA VAL A 389 24.76 -2.11 12.34
C VAL A 389 25.18 -0.73 11.82
N THR A 390 24.76 0.34 12.49
CA THR A 390 25.09 1.72 12.14
C THR A 390 25.74 2.47 13.29
N ASN A 391 26.67 3.34 12.94
CA ASN A 391 27.27 4.28 13.88
C ASN A 391 26.42 5.55 13.96
N ILE A 392 25.36 5.53 14.75
CA ILE A 392 24.57 6.74 15.02
C ILE A 392 25.40 7.66 15.92
N LYS A 393 25.89 8.78 15.37
CA LYS A 393 26.37 9.89 16.18
C LYS A 393 25.14 10.69 16.61
N THR A 394 24.85 10.73 17.91
CA THR A 394 23.83 11.62 18.50
C THR A 394 24.20 13.08 18.21
N LYS A 395 23.87 13.58 17.02
CA LYS A 395 23.91 15.00 16.70
C LYS A 395 22.51 15.55 16.95
N GLN A 396 22.41 16.53 17.85
CA GLN A 396 21.27 17.43 17.89
C GLN A 396 21.14 18.07 16.49
N ARG A 397 20.17 17.64 15.70
CA ARG A 397 19.86 18.22 14.39
C ARG A 397 18.64 19.11 14.52
N ASN A 398 18.72 20.29 13.91
CA ASN A 398 17.65 21.28 13.85
C ASN A 398 16.41 20.68 13.17
N VAL A 399 15.23 21.01 13.71
CA VAL A 399 13.86 20.56 13.33
C VAL A 399 13.47 20.85 11.86
N THR A 400 14.37 21.42 11.06
CA THR A 400 14.13 21.78 9.66
C THR A 400 14.50 20.70 8.65
N SER A 401 14.99 19.52 9.05
CA SER A 401 15.17 18.39 8.13
C SER A 401 13.80 17.82 7.76
N SER A 402 13.47 17.88 6.46
CA SER A 402 12.20 17.46 5.87
C SER A 402 11.68 16.14 6.44
N GLU A 403 10.37 16.07 6.71
CA GLU A 403 9.59 14.93 7.25
C GLU A 403 9.78 13.58 6.52
N PHE A 404 10.54 13.56 5.43
CA PHE A 404 10.72 12.43 4.52
C PHE A 404 11.99 11.61 4.76
N GLU A 405 12.84 11.98 5.70
CA GLU A 405 13.98 11.16 6.12
C GLU A 405 13.53 10.35 7.34
N ASN A 406 13.10 9.09 7.14
CA ASN A 406 12.88 8.15 8.24
C ASN A 406 14.18 8.06 9.06
N THR A 407 14.22 8.75 10.19
CA THR A 407 15.41 8.81 11.04
C THR A 407 15.62 7.46 11.68
N ILE A 408 16.76 6.84 11.38
CA ILE A 408 17.15 5.59 12.02
C ILE A 408 17.49 5.91 13.46
N THR A 409 16.71 5.36 14.37
CA THR A 409 16.87 5.55 15.82
C THR A 409 17.66 4.40 16.47
N ASP A 410 17.63 3.21 15.88
CA ASP A 410 18.30 2.02 16.40
C ASP A 410 19.67 1.78 15.73
N PRO A 411 20.79 1.90 16.47
CA PRO A 411 22.12 1.64 15.91
C PRO A 411 22.31 0.16 15.53
N LYS A 412 21.55 -0.77 16.10
CA LYS A 412 21.64 -2.21 15.79
C LYS A 412 20.77 -2.64 14.62
N LEU A 413 19.98 -1.73 14.05
CA LEU A 413 19.09 -2.00 12.92
C LEU A 413 18.25 -3.27 13.10
N VAL A 414 17.76 -3.53 14.31
CA VAL A 414 17.14 -4.82 14.64
C VAL A 414 15.90 -5.07 13.77
N ALA A 415 15.08 -4.04 13.54
CA ALA A 415 13.92 -4.12 12.66
C ALA A 415 14.31 -4.52 11.23
N GLN A 416 15.29 -3.83 10.62
CA GLN A 416 15.75 -4.11 9.26
C GLN A 416 16.37 -5.51 9.15
N ASN A 417 17.18 -5.90 10.14
CA ASN A 417 17.77 -7.23 10.22
C ASN A 417 16.69 -8.33 10.32
N LEU A 418 15.60 -8.10 11.07
CA LEU A 418 14.49 -9.05 11.13
C LEU A 418 13.70 -9.11 9.82
N VAL A 419 13.51 -7.99 9.12
CA VAL A 419 12.90 -8.00 7.77
C VAL A 419 13.77 -8.80 6.80
N ILE A 420 15.11 -8.73 6.93
CA ILE A 420 16.01 -9.57 6.14
C ILE A 420 15.75 -11.05 6.40
N CYS A 421 15.59 -11.44 7.68
CA CYS A 421 15.23 -12.79 8.08
C CYS A 421 13.87 -13.21 7.52
N GLU A 422 12.85 -12.36 7.63
CA GLU A 422 11.48 -12.60 7.12
C GLU A 422 11.52 -12.90 5.62
N LEU A 423 12.12 -12.01 4.84
CA LEU A 423 12.25 -12.14 3.38
C LEU A 423 13.09 -13.36 2.98
N PHE A 424 14.14 -13.70 3.73
CA PHE A 424 14.92 -14.90 3.49
C PHE A 424 14.07 -16.17 3.62
N ILE A 425 13.23 -16.25 4.66
CA ILE A 425 12.31 -17.37 4.88
C ILE A 425 11.25 -17.43 3.77
N LEU A 426 10.68 -16.29 3.40
CA LEU A 426 9.65 -16.18 2.36
C LEU A 426 10.17 -16.58 0.96
N LEU A 427 11.36 -16.13 0.59
CA LEU A 427 11.98 -16.45 -0.70
C LEU A 427 12.45 -17.90 -0.82
N ASN A 428 12.69 -18.58 0.30
CA ASN A 428 13.12 -19.98 0.34
C ASN A 428 12.03 -20.86 0.95
N PRO A 429 10.90 -21.12 0.26
CA PRO A 429 9.86 -22.01 0.80
C PRO A 429 10.46 -23.40 1.05
N ASN A 430 11.14 -24.00 0.08
CA ASN A 430 11.77 -25.32 0.24
C ASN A 430 13.29 -25.19 0.48
N ILE A 431 13.75 -25.43 1.72
CA ILE A 431 15.19 -25.52 1.99
C ILE A 431 15.75 -26.86 1.54
N ASN A 432 16.91 -26.81 0.88
CA ASN A 432 17.82 -27.95 0.79
C ASN A 432 18.93 -27.81 1.85
N VAL A 433 18.77 -28.51 2.98
CA VAL A 433 19.63 -28.36 4.17
C VAL A 433 21.08 -28.73 3.87
N LYS A 434 21.35 -29.56 2.85
CA LYS A 434 22.73 -29.93 2.47
C LYS A 434 23.56 -28.75 1.93
N ILE A 435 22.92 -27.73 1.34
CA ILE A 435 23.60 -26.64 0.63
C ILE A 435 23.58 -25.33 1.45
N GLN A 436 22.50 -25.05 2.18
CA GLN A 436 22.25 -23.74 2.82
C GLN A 436 22.35 -23.77 4.36
N ASN A 437 22.88 -24.84 4.96
CA ASN A 437 22.85 -25.05 6.42
C ASN A 437 23.40 -23.86 7.22
N LYS A 438 24.54 -23.29 6.79
CA LYS A 438 25.19 -22.20 7.53
C LYS A 438 24.37 -20.91 7.56
N ASP A 439 23.77 -20.53 6.43
CA ASP A 439 22.99 -19.28 6.31
C ASP A 439 21.62 -19.41 6.99
N VAL A 440 21.00 -20.58 6.94
CA VAL A 440 19.75 -20.84 7.66
C VAL A 440 19.98 -20.80 9.17
N VAL A 441 21.07 -21.40 9.65
CA VAL A 441 21.41 -21.39 11.08
C VAL A 441 21.72 -19.96 11.57
N SER A 442 22.38 -19.11 10.78
CA SER A 442 22.66 -17.72 11.19
C SER A 442 21.39 -16.90 11.32
N VAL A 443 20.46 -17.03 10.37
CA VAL A 443 19.14 -16.36 10.40
C VAL A 443 18.33 -16.80 11.62
N LEU A 444 18.20 -18.11 11.86
CA LEU A 444 17.43 -18.64 12.99
C LEU A 444 18.03 -18.25 14.35
N LYS A 445 19.37 -18.33 14.49
CA LYS A 445 20.06 -17.88 15.72
C LYS A 445 19.89 -16.39 15.98
N TYR A 446 19.79 -15.57 14.94
CA TYR A 446 19.52 -14.14 15.12
C TYR A 446 18.11 -13.88 15.63
N ILE A 447 17.10 -14.55 15.05
CA ILE A 447 15.70 -14.49 15.54
C ILE A 447 15.64 -14.91 17.01
N GLU A 448 16.29 -16.03 17.34
CA GLU A 448 16.37 -16.57 18.70
C GLU A 448 17.03 -15.60 19.70
N LYS A 449 18.19 -15.01 19.32
CA LYS A 449 18.92 -14.03 20.15
C LYS A 449 18.08 -12.77 20.37
N THR A 450 17.33 -12.32 19.36
CA THR A 450 16.52 -11.11 19.42
C THR A 450 15.27 -11.33 20.27
N PHE A 451 14.63 -12.48 20.14
CA PHE A 451 13.46 -12.87 20.93
C PHE A 451 13.74 -12.84 22.44
N ASN A 452 14.94 -13.24 22.88
CA ASN A 452 15.30 -13.26 24.31
C ASN A 452 15.63 -11.89 24.91
N LYS A 453 16.11 -10.93 24.10
CA LYS A 453 16.69 -9.68 24.61
C LYS A 453 15.79 -8.46 24.46
N ASN A 454 14.67 -8.59 23.76
CA ASN A 454 13.91 -7.44 23.31
C ASN A 454 12.62 -7.22 24.11
N THR A 455 12.40 -5.97 24.50
CA THR A 455 11.21 -5.51 25.21
C THR A 455 10.30 -4.64 24.34
N GLN A 456 10.73 -4.29 23.12
CA GLN A 456 9.96 -3.43 22.21
C GLN A 456 8.83 -4.19 21.53
N VAL A 457 7.61 -3.64 21.63
CA VAL A 457 6.38 -4.23 21.09
C VAL A 457 6.44 -4.39 19.56
N GLU A 458 6.93 -3.37 18.86
CA GLU A 458 7.01 -3.37 17.39
C GLU A 458 7.89 -4.51 16.86
N ILE A 459 9.03 -4.75 17.51
CA ILE A 459 9.94 -5.82 17.11
C ILE A 459 9.36 -7.20 17.47
N ASN A 460 8.72 -7.31 18.62
CA ASN A 460 8.01 -8.52 19.02
C ASN A 460 6.92 -8.91 18.01
N ASP A 461 6.22 -7.92 17.44
CA ASP A 461 5.22 -8.15 16.40
C ASP A 461 5.83 -8.65 15.08
N ILE A 462 6.98 -8.10 14.68
CA ILE A 462 7.74 -8.60 13.52
C ILE A 462 8.18 -10.06 13.75
N ILE A 463 8.70 -10.39 14.94
CA ILE A 463 9.12 -11.76 15.27
C ILE A 463 7.92 -12.72 15.23
N ILE A 464 6.79 -12.35 15.83
CA ILE A 464 5.58 -13.18 15.80
C ILE A 464 5.09 -13.41 14.37
N LYS A 465 5.13 -12.39 13.51
CA LYS A 465 4.80 -12.53 12.08
C LYS A 465 5.74 -13.49 11.35
N ILE A 466 7.05 -13.39 11.62
CA ILE A 466 8.06 -14.32 11.09
C ILE A 466 7.75 -15.75 11.55
N LEU A 467 7.50 -15.96 12.85
CA LEU A 467 7.17 -17.27 13.39
C LEU A 467 5.89 -17.83 12.78
N HIS A 468 4.82 -17.03 12.70
CA HIS A 468 3.58 -17.44 12.02
C HIS A 468 3.84 -17.87 10.58
N THR A 469 4.76 -17.20 9.88
CA THR A 469 5.16 -17.54 8.50
C THR A 469 5.95 -18.86 8.44
N ILE A 470 6.90 -19.07 9.35
CA ILE A 470 7.68 -20.32 9.44
C ILE A 470 6.74 -21.52 9.68
N PHE A 471 5.76 -21.35 10.58
CA PHE A 471 4.84 -22.42 10.98
C PHE A 471 3.56 -22.51 10.11
N SER A 472 3.25 -21.52 9.27
CA SER A 472 2.06 -21.54 8.39
C SER A 472 2.26 -22.34 7.11
N ASN A 473 3.47 -22.33 6.56
CA ASN A 473 3.69 -22.86 5.22
C ASN A 473 3.65 -24.38 5.24
N GLU A 474 2.62 -24.91 4.59
CA GLU A 474 2.06 -26.23 4.89
C GLU A 474 2.99 -27.43 4.64
N VAL A 475 4.09 -27.34 3.90
CA VAL A 475 5.06 -28.45 3.79
C VAL A 475 6.40 -27.86 3.41
N ASN A 476 7.19 -27.42 4.39
CA ASN A 476 8.57 -27.04 4.11
C ASN A 476 9.57 -27.74 5.04
N ASN A 477 10.72 -28.15 4.51
CA ASN A 477 11.83 -28.79 5.25
C ASN A 477 12.42 -27.93 6.39
N TRP A 478 12.00 -26.67 6.54
CA TRP A 478 12.41 -25.78 7.63
C TRP A 478 12.25 -26.41 9.01
N THR A 479 11.10 -27.06 9.27
CA THR A 479 10.76 -27.54 10.60
C THR A 479 11.33 -28.93 10.90
N ARG A 480 11.27 -29.86 9.94
CA ARG A 480 11.66 -31.27 10.16
C ARG A 480 13.17 -31.53 10.17
N THR A 481 13.97 -30.71 9.50
CA THR A 481 15.37 -31.06 9.19
C THR A 481 16.40 -30.25 9.98
N ILE A 482 15.97 -29.30 10.81
CA ILE A 482 16.85 -28.30 11.43
C ILE A 482 16.75 -28.40 12.96
N SER A 483 17.83 -28.83 13.62
CA SER A 483 17.88 -28.96 15.09
C SER A 483 17.58 -27.66 15.82
N VAL A 484 18.03 -26.52 15.28
CA VAL A 484 17.83 -25.17 15.83
C VAL A 484 16.33 -24.81 15.97
N MET A 485 15.45 -25.42 15.17
CA MET A 485 14.01 -25.17 15.29
C MET A 485 13.41 -25.76 16.57
N ASN A 486 13.95 -26.87 17.07
CA ASN A 486 13.51 -27.45 18.34
C ASN A 486 13.88 -26.53 19.51
N ASP A 487 15.11 -26.01 19.51
CA ASP A 487 15.57 -25.07 20.54
C ASP A 487 14.74 -23.77 20.52
N LEU A 488 14.47 -23.23 19.33
CA LEU A 488 13.63 -22.06 19.15
C LEU A 488 12.20 -22.33 19.63
N PHE A 489 11.62 -23.49 19.28
CA PHE A 489 10.27 -23.86 19.70
C PHE A 489 10.17 -24.00 21.23
N GLN A 490 11.12 -24.68 21.87
CA GLN A 490 11.18 -24.75 23.34
C GLN A 490 11.21 -23.36 23.97
N LYS A 491 12.02 -22.44 23.43
CA LYS A 491 12.08 -21.05 23.92
C LYS A 491 10.78 -20.29 23.75
N ILE A 492 10.07 -20.47 22.65
CA ILE A 492 8.73 -19.87 22.43
C ILE A 492 7.76 -20.36 23.50
N VAL A 493 7.77 -21.65 23.81
CA VAL A 493 6.92 -22.24 24.86
C VAL A 493 7.29 -21.68 26.24
N TRP A 494 8.58 -21.61 26.57
CA TRP A 494 9.01 -21.06 27.87
C TRP A 494 8.71 -19.56 27.99
N ALA A 495 8.77 -18.81 26.90
CA ALA A 495 8.36 -17.41 26.87
C ALA A 495 6.87 -17.23 27.17
N TYR A 496 6.00 -18.14 26.75
CA TYR A 496 4.58 -18.10 27.14
C TYR A 496 4.38 -18.15 28.67
N PHE A 497 5.21 -18.94 29.36
CA PHE A 497 5.19 -19.07 30.82
C PHE A 497 5.89 -17.93 31.56
N ASN A 498 6.67 -17.10 30.86
CA ASN A 498 7.34 -15.98 31.47
C ASN A 498 6.34 -14.86 31.80
N LYS A 499 6.11 -14.63 33.10
CA LYS A 499 5.18 -13.62 33.61
C LYS A 499 5.67 -12.17 33.42
N GLU A 500 6.95 -11.97 33.10
CA GLU A 500 7.53 -10.64 32.86
C GLU A 500 7.13 -10.04 31.50
N LEU A 501 6.65 -10.87 30.56
CA LEU A 501 6.22 -10.43 29.23
C LEU A 501 4.79 -9.85 29.25
N SER A 502 4.50 -8.93 28.32
CA SER A 502 3.17 -8.30 28.23
C SER A 502 2.06 -9.33 27.94
N SER A 503 0.86 -9.09 28.49
CA SER A 503 -0.32 -9.94 28.28
C SER A 503 -0.68 -10.06 26.79
N SER A 504 -0.58 -8.97 26.03
CA SER A 504 -0.82 -8.95 24.59
C SER A 504 0.16 -9.81 23.81
N PHE A 505 1.45 -9.81 24.18
CA PHE A 505 2.46 -10.65 23.54
C PHE A 505 2.27 -12.13 23.88
N ARG A 506 1.93 -12.44 25.14
CA ARG A 506 1.59 -13.80 25.57
C ARG A 506 0.39 -14.35 24.78
N GLN A 507 -0.64 -13.54 24.51
CA GLN A 507 -1.78 -13.94 23.69
C GLN A 507 -1.39 -14.21 22.23
N LYS A 508 -0.46 -13.41 21.65
CA LYS A 508 0.09 -13.66 20.32
C LYS A 508 0.89 -14.97 20.25
N ILE A 509 1.74 -15.25 21.24
CA ILE A 509 2.45 -16.52 21.38
C ILE A 509 1.46 -17.68 21.52
N PHE A 510 0.42 -17.50 22.34
CA PHE A 510 -0.63 -18.50 22.51
C PHE A 510 -1.30 -18.86 21.18
N SER A 511 -1.74 -17.86 20.41
CA SER A 511 -2.30 -18.05 19.07
C SER A 511 -1.36 -18.83 18.14
N LEU A 512 -0.06 -18.52 18.18
CA LEU A 512 0.97 -19.24 17.44
C LEU A 512 1.08 -20.72 17.86
N LEU A 513 1.19 -20.99 19.17
CA LEU A 513 1.28 -22.36 19.70
C LEU A 513 0.04 -23.18 19.33
N CYS A 514 -1.13 -22.56 19.36
CA CYS A 514 -2.38 -23.21 18.96
C CYS A 514 -2.42 -23.52 17.46
N LYS A 515 -1.89 -22.62 16.61
CA LYS A 515 -1.73 -22.89 15.17
C LYS A 515 -0.82 -24.09 14.91
N ILE A 516 0.26 -24.23 15.70
CA ILE A 516 1.18 -25.37 15.62
C ILE A 516 0.50 -26.66 16.12
N ALA A 517 -0.23 -26.59 17.23
CA ALA A 517 -0.92 -27.73 17.83
C ALA A 517 -2.03 -28.30 16.92
N LEU A 518 -2.74 -27.42 16.19
CA LEU A 518 -3.83 -27.81 15.28
C LEU A 518 -3.35 -28.29 13.90
N ASN A 519 -2.05 -28.22 13.61
CA ASN A 519 -1.47 -28.62 12.34
C ASN A 519 -0.82 -30.01 12.44
N GLU A 520 -1.48 -31.02 11.88
CA GLU A 520 -1.02 -32.43 11.90
C GLU A 520 0.36 -32.62 11.25
N LYS A 521 0.73 -31.75 10.29
CA LYS A 521 2.01 -31.85 9.58
C LYS A 521 3.21 -31.47 10.48
N LEU A 522 2.97 -30.79 11.60
CA LEU A 522 3.94 -30.35 12.60
C LEU A 522 4.01 -31.28 13.83
N SER A 523 3.54 -32.52 13.71
CA SER A 523 3.50 -33.51 14.81
C SER A 523 4.84 -33.74 15.53
N HIS A 524 5.98 -33.62 14.83
CA HIS A 524 7.31 -33.75 15.44
C HIS A 524 7.61 -32.76 16.59
N PHE A 525 6.91 -31.62 16.67
CA PHE A 525 7.00 -30.73 17.82
C PHE A 525 6.13 -31.16 19.01
N HIS A 526 5.13 -32.02 18.76
CA HIS A 526 4.19 -32.48 19.79
C HIS A 526 4.84 -33.49 20.75
N ASP A 527 5.92 -34.14 20.32
CA ASP A 527 6.69 -35.07 21.15
C ASP A 527 7.62 -34.37 22.15
N CYS A 528 7.76 -33.04 22.07
CA CYS A 528 8.66 -32.28 22.92
C CYS A 528 8.10 -32.10 24.35
N ASP A 529 8.94 -32.25 25.38
CA ASP A 529 8.58 -32.05 26.80
C ASP A 529 7.99 -30.65 27.06
N ALA A 530 8.52 -29.63 26.40
CA ALA A 530 8.00 -28.27 26.50
C ALA A 530 6.54 -28.19 26.00
N TYR A 531 6.22 -28.84 24.87
CA TYR A 531 4.85 -28.90 24.35
C TYR A 531 3.93 -29.64 25.33
N ASN A 532 4.35 -30.80 25.84
CA ASN A 532 3.55 -31.55 26.81
C ASN A 532 3.26 -30.74 28.08
N THR A 533 4.23 -29.93 28.53
CA THR A 533 4.06 -29.00 29.66
C THR A 533 3.07 -27.89 29.33
N TRP A 534 3.16 -27.31 28.13
CA TRP A 534 2.21 -26.30 27.65
C TRP A 534 0.78 -26.83 27.57
N VAL A 535 0.58 -27.99 26.95
CA VAL A 535 -0.75 -28.61 26.82
C VAL A 535 -1.33 -28.86 28.22
N LYS A 536 -0.59 -29.45 29.17
CA LYS A 536 -1.04 -29.71 30.56
C LYS A 536 -1.54 -28.46 31.30
N ASN A 537 -0.99 -27.29 31.00
CA ASN A 537 -1.37 -26.01 31.60
C ASN A 537 -2.47 -25.28 30.82
N LEU A 538 -2.91 -25.81 29.68
CA LEU A 538 -3.96 -25.21 28.85
C LEU A 538 -5.32 -25.06 29.59
N PRO A 539 -5.78 -26.04 30.40
CA PRO A 539 -7.04 -25.90 31.13
C PRO A 539 -6.98 -24.89 32.27
N ASP A 540 -5.78 -24.52 32.74
CA ASP A 540 -5.66 -23.50 33.79
C ASP A 540 -6.18 -22.14 33.33
N ILE A 541 -6.20 -21.90 32.01
CA ILE A 541 -6.79 -20.69 31.44
C ILE A 541 -8.31 -20.64 31.71
N LEU A 542 -8.98 -21.80 31.83
CA LEU A 542 -10.40 -21.87 32.20
C LEU A 542 -10.63 -21.70 33.72
N LEU A 543 -9.58 -21.69 34.53
CA LEU A 543 -9.64 -21.37 35.96
C LEU A 543 -9.46 -19.87 36.22
N GLU A 544 -9.07 -19.09 35.21
CA GLU A 544 -9.00 -17.63 35.31
C GLU A 544 -10.41 -17.00 35.26
N LYS A 545 -10.57 -15.81 35.86
CA LYS A 545 -11.85 -15.10 35.88
C LYS A 545 -12.26 -14.53 34.52
N THR A 546 -11.30 -14.30 33.63
CA THR A 546 -11.52 -13.65 32.34
C THR A 546 -10.85 -14.42 31.22
N VAL A 547 -11.57 -14.75 30.15
CA VAL A 547 -11.05 -15.53 29.01
C VAL A 547 -11.35 -14.81 27.69
N SER A 548 -10.42 -14.79 26.74
CA SER A 548 -10.66 -14.15 25.43
C SER A 548 -11.51 -15.03 24.50
N VAL A 549 -12.29 -14.42 23.59
CA VAL A 549 -13.04 -15.16 22.54
C VAL A 549 -12.13 -16.07 21.71
N GLN A 550 -10.93 -15.59 21.36
CA GLN A 550 -9.94 -16.35 20.60
C GLN A 550 -9.52 -17.63 21.33
N THR A 551 -9.33 -17.53 22.66
CA THR A 551 -8.98 -18.69 23.50
C THR A 551 -10.09 -19.74 23.50
N VAL A 552 -11.35 -19.32 23.61
CA VAL A 552 -12.51 -20.23 23.57
C VAL A 552 -12.62 -20.94 22.21
N ASP A 553 -12.46 -20.19 21.12
CA ASP A 553 -12.47 -20.75 19.76
C ASP A 553 -11.38 -21.80 19.53
N ILE A 554 -10.21 -21.54 20.10
CA ILE A 554 -9.06 -22.45 20.05
C ILE A 554 -9.30 -23.71 20.86
N LEU A 555 -9.76 -23.57 22.11
CA LEU A 555 -10.07 -24.71 22.99
C LEU A 555 -11.14 -25.59 22.35
N HIS A 556 -12.16 -24.99 21.74
CA HIS A 556 -13.19 -25.70 21.01
C HIS A 556 -12.60 -26.50 19.85
N LYS A 557 -11.73 -25.90 19.03
CA LYS A 557 -11.03 -26.61 17.95
C LYS A 557 -10.16 -27.76 18.47
N PHE A 558 -9.51 -27.58 19.62
CA PHE A 558 -8.69 -28.62 20.24
C PHE A 558 -9.53 -29.79 20.75
N ALA A 559 -10.68 -29.52 21.37
CA ALA A 559 -11.64 -30.53 21.83
C ALA A 559 -12.23 -31.36 20.67
N VAL A 560 -12.50 -30.71 19.53
CA VAL A 560 -13.02 -31.35 18.31
C VAL A 560 -11.95 -32.19 17.61
N ARG A 561 -10.76 -31.63 17.38
CA ARG A 561 -9.73 -32.26 16.53
C ARG A 561 -8.78 -33.20 17.28
N ASN A 562 -8.42 -32.88 18.53
CA ASN A 562 -7.45 -33.64 19.32
C ASN A 562 -8.07 -34.10 20.66
N ASN A 563 -9.21 -34.78 20.55
CA ASN A 563 -10.05 -35.14 21.69
C ASN A 563 -9.32 -35.99 22.75
N HIS A 564 -8.40 -36.87 22.35
CA HIS A 564 -7.64 -37.70 23.29
C HIS A 564 -6.77 -36.84 24.22
N THR A 565 -5.92 -35.99 23.63
CA THR A 565 -5.04 -35.08 24.38
C THR A 565 -5.83 -34.07 25.20
N PHE A 566 -6.94 -33.54 24.65
CA PHE A 566 -7.86 -32.68 25.40
C PHE A 566 -8.39 -33.36 26.66
N ASN A 567 -8.85 -34.62 26.56
CA ASN A 567 -9.38 -35.36 27.69
C ASN A 567 -8.32 -35.73 28.73
N MET A 568 -7.08 -36.05 28.32
CA MET A 568 -6.00 -36.32 29.29
C MET A 568 -5.73 -35.13 30.21
N VAL A 569 -5.98 -33.93 29.70
CA VAL A 569 -5.53 -32.69 30.33
C VAL A 569 -6.67 -31.97 31.06
N VAL A 570 -7.88 -31.98 30.51
CA VAL A 570 -9.06 -31.39 31.15
C VAL A 570 -9.60 -32.26 32.28
N ARG A 571 -9.56 -33.60 32.15
CA ARG A 571 -10.16 -34.50 33.14
C ARG A 571 -9.64 -34.29 34.57
N PRO A 572 -8.33 -34.15 34.83
CA PRO A 572 -7.82 -33.91 36.18
C PRO A 572 -8.30 -32.60 36.83
N LYS A 573 -8.68 -31.60 36.02
CA LYS A 573 -9.11 -30.26 36.48
C LYS A 573 -10.60 -30.00 36.26
N LEU A 574 -11.36 -31.02 35.84
CA LEU A 574 -12.77 -30.85 35.42
C LEU A 574 -13.64 -30.30 36.55
N LEU A 575 -13.43 -30.76 37.78
CA LEU A 575 -14.18 -30.30 38.95
C LEU A 575 -13.98 -28.79 39.20
N GLU A 576 -12.73 -28.34 39.20
CA GLU A 576 -12.38 -26.92 39.38
C GLU A 576 -12.90 -26.06 38.21
N ILE A 577 -12.85 -26.58 36.99
CA ILE A 577 -13.38 -25.89 35.80
C ILE A 577 -14.89 -25.72 35.90
N VAL A 578 -15.64 -26.75 36.31
CA VAL A 578 -17.10 -26.69 36.51
C VAL A 578 -17.45 -25.71 37.65
N GLN A 579 -16.66 -25.67 38.72
CA GLN A 579 -16.83 -24.68 39.79
C GLN A 579 -16.67 -23.24 39.30
N ASN A 580 -15.63 -22.95 38.50
CA ASN A 580 -15.35 -21.61 37.99
C ASN A 580 -16.23 -21.20 36.80
N LEU A 581 -16.84 -22.16 36.10
CA LEU A 581 -17.60 -21.96 34.87
C LEU A 581 -18.66 -20.83 34.92
N PRO A 582 -19.44 -20.66 36.01
CA PRO A 582 -20.41 -19.57 36.13
C PRO A 582 -19.76 -18.18 36.27
N ASP A 583 -18.54 -18.11 36.81
CA ASP A 583 -17.82 -16.87 37.13
C ASP A 583 -16.93 -16.39 35.97
N ILE A 584 -16.79 -17.17 34.89
CA ILE A 584 -15.96 -16.83 33.72
C ILE A 584 -16.62 -15.70 32.92
N ILE A 585 -15.90 -14.58 32.78
CA ILE A 585 -16.28 -13.46 31.90
C ILE A 585 -15.46 -13.55 30.61
N ILE A 586 -16.14 -13.76 29.48
CA ILE A 586 -15.48 -13.70 28.17
C ILE A 586 -15.22 -12.23 27.80
N SER A 587 -13.95 -11.85 27.62
CA SER A 587 -13.56 -10.51 27.15
C SER A 587 -13.72 -10.39 25.62
N ASP A 588 -14.01 -9.19 25.11
CA ASP A 588 -14.24 -8.90 23.68
C ASP A 588 -15.44 -9.64 23.06
N VAL A 589 -16.58 -9.65 23.75
CA VAL A 589 -17.83 -10.12 23.16
C VAL A 589 -18.27 -9.14 22.06
N ASP A 590 -17.90 -9.42 20.82
CA ASP A 590 -18.67 -8.95 19.67
C ASP A 590 -20.13 -9.33 19.92
N SER A 591 -21.05 -8.44 19.57
CA SER A 591 -22.54 -8.51 19.68
C SER A 591 -23.25 -9.88 19.57
N ASN A 592 -22.57 -10.96 19.17
CA ASN A 592 -23.05 -12.33 19.11
C ASN A 592 -22.70 -13.14 20.39
N GLN A 593 -23.72 -13.58 21.12
CA GLN A 593 -23.64 -14.51 22.27
C GLN A 593 -22.98 -15.89 21.93
N SER A 594 -22.53 -16.12 20.69
CA SER A 594 -21.98 -17.39 20.19
C SER A 594 -20.77 -17.91 20.96
N SER A 595 -19.98 -17.04 21.59
CA SER A 595 -18.74 -17.44 22.27
C SER A 595 -19.00 -18.22 23.56
N TYR A 596 -20.05 -17.88 24.31
CA TYR A 596 -20.46 -18.64 25.50
C TYR A 596 -20.99 -20.02 25.10
N TYR A 597 -21.77 -20.12 24.03
CA TYR A 597 -22.23 -21.43 23.51
C TYR A 597 -21.07 -22.35 23.09
N LYS A 598 -19.99 -21.80 22.52
CA LYS A 598 -18.76 -22.57 22.23
C LYS A 598 -18.00 -23.00 23.47
N LEU A 599 -18.03 -22.20 24.55
CA LEU A 599 -17.46 -22.57 25.83
C LEU A 599 -18.21 -23.76 26.43
N PHE A 600 -19.54 -23.69 26.47
CA PHE A 600 -20.38 -24.75 27.01
C PHE A 600 -20.32 -26.04 26.17
N SER A 601 -20.16 -25.94 24.84
CA SER A 601 -20.01 -27.13 24.00
C SER A 601 -18.73 -27.92 24.28
N LEU A 602 -17.73 -27.37 24.99
CA LEU A 602 -16.57 -28.15 25.44
C LEU A 602 -16.97 -29.34 26.32
N LEU A 603 -18.03 -29.21 27.12
CA LEU A 603 -18.54 -30.26 28.02
C LEU A 603 -18.99 -31.52 27.26
N TYR A 604 -19.45 -31.35 26.02
CA TYR A 604 -19.82 -32.45 25.13
C TYR A 604 -18.64 -33.38 24.85
N TYR A 605 -17.46 -32.81 24.58
CA TYR A 605 -16.29 -33.54 24.11
C TYR A 605 -15.52 -34.29 25.22
N VAL A 606 -15.89 -34.12 26.49
CA VAL A 606 -15.29 -34.81 27.64
C VAL A 606 -15.81 -36.25 27.72
N LYS A 607 -15.00 -37.29 27.50
CA LYS A 607 -15.49 -38.67 27.33
C LYS A 607 -15.99 -39.36 28.60
N LYS A 608 -15.50 -38.98 29.78
CA LYS A 608 -15.87 -39.60 31.08
C LYS A 608 -15.98 -38.53 32.15
N TRP A 609 -17.06 -38.59 32.91
CA TRP A 609 -17.36 -37.69 34.01
C TRP A 609 -17.33 -38.47 35.33
N ASP A 610 -16.83 -37.83 36.38
CA ASP A 610 -16.84 -38.40 37.71
C ASP A 610 -18.11 -37.91 38.43
N ASP A 611 -18.73 -38.75 39.27
CA ASP A 611 -20.07 -38.49 39.83
C ASP A 611 -20.17 -37.17 40.61
N GLU A 612 -19.09 -36.78 41.30
CA GLU A 612 -18.98 -35.49 42.01
C GLU A 612 -19.11 -34.29 41.05
N THR A 613 -18.51 -34.36 39.86
CA THR A 613 -18.58 -33.28 38.86
C THR A 613 -19.96 -33.16 38.22
N LEU A 614 -20.64 -34.30 38.03
CA LEU A 614 -22.02 -34.32 37.51
C LEU A 614 -23.01 -33.76 38.52
N ASN A 615 -22.88 -34.12 39.80
CA ASN A 615 -23.73 -33.61 40.87
C ASN A 615 -23.55 -32.10 41.05
N LEU A 616 -22.31 -31.61 41.03
CA LEU A 616 -22.02 -30.17 41.10
C LEU A 616 -22.66 -29.40 39.92
N LEU A 617 -22.48 -29.88 38.69
CA LEU A 617 -23.07 -29.23 37.51
C LEU A 617 -24.60 -29.26 37.57
N ARG A 618 -25.18 -30.37 38.05
CA ARG A 618 -26.63 -30.51 38.26
C ARG A 618 -27.13 -29.48 39.26
N ASP A 619 -26.45 -29.32 40.39
CA ASP A 619 -26.81 -28.34 41.42
C ASP A 619 -26.68 -26.90 40.89
N GLN A 620 -25.67 -26.60 40.07
CA GLN A 620 -25.53 -25.28 39.42
C GLN A 620 -26.65 -24.98 38.42
N ILE A 621 -27.11 -25.99 37.66
CA ILE A 621 -28.24 -25.84 36.72
C ILE A 621 -29.56 -25.65 37.49
N ILE A 622 -29.81 -26.44 38.54
CA ILE A 622 -31.03 -26.35 39.36
C ILE A 622 -31.11 -24.99 40.08
N ASN A 623 -29.98 -24.51 40.61
CA ASN A 623 -29.89 -23.22 41.30
C ASN A 623 -29.86 -22.00 40.35
N SER A 624 -30.00 -22.22 39.03
CA SER A 624 -30.04 -21.15 38.00
C SER A 624 -28.85 -20.19 38.08
N VAL A 625 -27.65 -20.72 38.30
CA VAL A 625 -26.43 -19.90 38.42
C VAL A 625 -26.04 -19.26 37.08
N TYR A 626 -26.44 -19.87 35.94
CA TYR A 626 -26.24 -19.31 34.61
C TYR A 626 -27.47 -18.54 34.10
N LYS A 627 -27.28 -17.65 33.11
CA LYS A 627 -28.39 -16.99 32.39
C LYS A 627 -29.35 -18.03 31.78
N SER A 628 -30.65 -17.68 31.70
CA SER A 628 -31.75 -18.60 31.31
C SER A 628 -31.46 -19.42 30.04
N ASP A 629 -30.91 -18.78 29.01
CA ASP A 629 -30.70 -19.39 27.70
C ASP A 629 -29.51 -20.39 27.70
N TYR A 630 -28.57 -20.20 28.63
CA TYR A 630 -27.38 -21.04 28.76
C TYR A 630 -27.67 -22.33 29.53
N ASN A 631 -28.54 -22.29 30.54
CA ASN A 631 -28.98 -23.50 31.26
C ASN A 631 -29.60 -24.52 30.30
N ASN A 632 -30.50 -24.06 29.43
CA ASN A 632 -31.14 -24.90 28.41
C ASN A 632 -30.10 -25.47 27.45
N TYR A 633 -29.15 -24.67 26.98
CA TYR A 633 -28.11 -25.14 26.06
C TYR A 633 -27.17 -26.18 26.70
N ILE A 634 -26.73 -25.98 27.94
CA ILE A 634 -25.88 -26.94 28.66
C ILE A 634 -26.64 -28.27 28.83
N PHE A 635 -27.92 -28.21 29.21
CA PHE A 635 -28.77 -29.38 29.36
C PHE A 635 -28.93 -30.15 28.05
N GLU A 636 -29.29 -29.48 26.94
CA GLU A 636 -29.39 -30.09 25.61
C GLU A 636 -28.06 -30.70 25.15
N THR A 637 -26.94 -30.02 25.42
CA THR A 637 -25.60 -30.51 25.08
C THR A 637 -25.26 -31.83 25.79
N LEU A 638 -25.65 -31.96 27.06
CA LEU A 638 -25.44 -33.20 27.82
C LEU A 638 -26.41 -34.29 27.38
N LYS A 639 -27.67 -33.95 27.09
CA LYS A 639 -28.69 -34.89 26.58
C LYS A 639 -28.26 -35.52 25.25
N LEU A 640 -27.76 -34.71 24.32
CA LEU A 640 -27.23 -35.18 23.03
C LEU A 640 -26.09 -36.20 23.19
N LYS A 641 -25.34 -36.11 24.29
CA LYS A 641 -24.21 -37.00 24.58
C LYS A 641 -24.63 -38.30 25.25
N SER A 642 -25.61 -38.27 26.16
CA SER A 642 -26.13 -39.48 26.81
C SER A 642 -26.87 -40.39 25.84
N GLY A 643 -27.17 -39.93 24.62
CA GLY A 643 -27.84 -40.73 23.59
C GLY A 643 -29.31 -41.01 23.88
N GLU A 644 -29.83 -40.49 24.99
CA GLU A 644 -31.25 -40.53 25.32
C GLU A 644 -31.94 -39.37 24.59
N ILE A 645 -32.53 -39.69 23.44
CA ILE A 645 -33.55 -38.86 22.79
C ILE A 645 -34.80 -38.83 23.67
#